data_AF-A0A2A2LF39-F1
#
_entry.id   AF-A0A2A2LF39-F1
#
_cell.length_a   1.000
_cell.length_b   1.000
_cell.length_c   1.000
_cell.angle_alpha   90.00
_cell.angle_beta   90.00
_cell.angle_gamma   90.00
#
_symmetry.space_group_name_H-M   'P 1'
#
loop_
_entity.id
_entity.type
_entity.pdbx_description
1 polymer ?
#
loop_
_entity_poly.entity_id
_entity_poly.type
_entity_poly.pdbx_seq_one_letter_code
_entity_poly.pdbx_strand_id
1 'polypeptide(L)'
;MHSAWRAYHAFTELYGPDPSLPDDVFQYFTSDQLFFLAFAQVWCQVKPTDAQFLRQILVDVHSPSIYRVLGTIQNFPGFRTAFNCPPDSIYAPSKHCDVWVSDVSTQIGLPVVKNPTNIEDTPQITSGNVDKFAAYQQAVSYFTNSTDTTVDPCDDFYQYACGKFNQPVSFFAARAQNLYHMADQLKLPSYQPVIQNSTALTKEKKFFDSCSQIHNNGLVNQTLVQNKYIDKMMDDLYGLLGQKFFVDGAVTGLPNSAQLGASLGYLSYKQGIDTLITPLVDTNWKDPSKGYRLFIDQNSAYMAKTYYKPDAWKITRDGYIETCMEVIRNYTRERGKPFDSAATQSLVQNMVDFEQVLAYNLSTDDDTRRQFNRSWNLMSNADLTTTYPFIDWNAYFKQVPDVASGVVNSGTYQVSVMEVDMIGQLNSGYTNKKFDATTLVNYLYMRLLLGSTIYLPSYSAAFDHLPEESAVLGLSRREKTRFTQFRPQLSVLLSHRPIDAESTPTEANCANMANNLMQFANGRVFIDYMYPNQASIDSIRQQVGGIIGNILTSFQGMLDQLDWMDQDTRKFAYDKTVNIIKNIAFPDWIKNDTGLDLYHDTLNFVDKDTYFDMLEKLTAFNLYIQYKQLTVNGPADRHDFLGQPGTVNAWYQPELNSITFPAGILVPPYFNPQWPSSINYGGMGLVAGHELTHGFDDGGVQWTSDGTLNPWMTNSSLAGFQNMADCVIKEYSKFCPLPSNYTPNCVNGYQTQGENIADNGGIHAAFNAYRTHLALDGLEPLLPDKMLTGQFTHDQLFFLGYAQVWCQAPSTNDAMYIQLMVDPHSPSFYRVMGAIRVPTKYP
;
A
#
# COMPACT_ATOMS: atom_id res chain seq x y z
N MET A 1 -27.24 10.36 32.70
CA MET A 1 -26.38 9.16 32.75
C MET A 1 -25.61 8.97 31.45
N HIS A 2 -26.26 8.71 30.32
CA HIS A 2 -25.60 8.51 29.01
C HIS A 2 -24.62 9.63 28.61
N SER A 3 -25.00 10.91 28.73
CA SER A 3 -24.09 12.02 28.43
C SER A 3 -22.89 12.08 29.38
N ALA A 4 -23.09 11.73 30.65
CA ALA A 4 -22.00 11.65 31.62
C ALA A 4 -21.06 10.48 31.34
N TRP A 5 -21.59 9.35 30.86
CA TRP A 5 -20.80 8.20 30.43
C TRP A 5 -19.97 8.51 29.17
N ARG A 6 -20.58 9.13 28.16
CA ARG A 6 -19.85 9.57 26.97
C ARG A 6 -18.80 10.62 27.31
N ALA A 7 -19.12 11.58 28.16
CA ALA A 7 -18.16 12.57 28.63
C ALA A 7 -17.04 11.94 29.45
N TYR A 8 -17.35 10.91 30.25
CA TYR A 8 -16.36 10.14 30.98
C TYR A 8 -15.43 9.37 30.03
N HIS A 9 -15.97 8.64 29.05
CA HIS A 9 -15.13 7.96 28.07
C HIS A 9 -14.30 8.92 27.24
N ALA A 10 -14.89 10.02 26.77
CA ALA A 10 -14.15 11.07 26.08
C ALA A 10 -13.05 11.67 26.98
N PHE A 11 -13.31 11.83 28.28
CA PHE A 11 -12.28 12.24 29.24
C PHE A 11 -11.19 11.18 29.36
N THR A 12 -11.52 9.89 29.52
CA THR A 12 -10.51 8.83 29.62
C THR A 12 -9.74 8.62 28.32
N GLU A 13 -10.35 8.86 27.17
CA GLU A 13 -9.68 8.84 25.86
C GLU A 13 -8.70 10.00 25.73
N LEU A 14 -9.07 11.18 26.25
CA LEU A 14 -8.25 12.38 26.20
C LEU A 14 -7.11 12.40 27.24
N TYR A 15 -7.34 11.84 28.43
CA TYR A 15 -6.45 12.01 29.59
C TYR A 15 -5.92 10.69 30.18
N GLY A 16 -6.30 9.56 29.60
CA GLY A 16 -6.05 8.23 30.16
C GLY A 16 -7.06 7.85 31.26
N PRO A 17 -7.07 6.57 31.67
CA PRO A 17 -7.93 6.12 32.75
C PRO A 17 -7.53 6.74 34.09
N ASP A 18 -8.50 6.91 34.99
CA ASP A 18 -8.21 7.32 36.36
C ASP A 18 -7.34 6.25 37.07
N PRO A 19 -6.41 6.65 37.96
CA PRO A 19 -5.69 5.71 38.79
C PRO A 19 -6.65 4.82 39.59
N SER A 20 -6.33 3.52 39.70
CA SER A 20 -7.08 2.60 40.55
C SER A 20 -7.16 3.12 41.98
N LEU A 21 -8.32 2.93 42.63
CA LEU A 21 -8.51 3.33 44.01
C LEU A 21 -7.54 2.55 44.92
N PRO A 22 -6.82 3.22 45.85
CA PRO A 22 -5.83 2.58 46.71
C PRO A 22 -6.50 1.85 47.89
N ASP A 23 -7.35 0.86 47.58
CA ASP A 23 -8.14 0.10 48.55
C ASP A 23 -8.14 -1.40 48.23
N ASP A 24 -8.19 -2.24 49.27
CA ASP A 24 -8.11 -3.70 49.18
C ASP A 24 -9.24 -4.35 48.37
N VAL A 25 -10.36 -3.65 48.15
CA VAL A 25 -11.50 -4.14 47.40
C VAL A 25 -11.73 -3.31 46.13
N PHE A 26 -11.68 -1.98 46.24
CA PHE A 26 -12.00 -1.10 45.12
C PHE A 26 -10.89 -1.01 44.06
N GLN A 27 -9.66 -1.42 44.36
CA GLN A 27 -8.57 -1.45 43.36
C GLN A 27 -8.86 -2.40 42.18
N TYR A 28 -9.73 -3.39 42.38
CA TYR A 28 -10.05 -4.38 41.36
C TYR A 28 -11.17 -3.92 40.42
N PHE A 29 -12.00 -2.96 40.82
CA PHE A 29 -13.12 -2.50 39.98
C PHE A 29 -12.59 -1.72 38.78
N THR A 30 -13.21 -1.95 37.62
CA THR A 30 -12.89 -1.15 36.44
C THR A 30 -13.42 0.27 36.62
N SER A 31 -12.77 1.20 35.93
CA SER A 31 -13.21 2.59 35.72
C SER A 31 -14.71 2.70 35.38
N ASP A 32 -15.17 1.87 34.46
CA ASP A 32 -16.56 1.72 34.05
C ASP A 32 -17.48 1.27 35.19
N GLN A 33 -17.06 0.27 35.97
CA GLN A 33 -17.82 -0.20 37.13
C GLN A 33 -17.90 0.87 38.22
N LEU A 34 -16.80 1.58 38.47
CA LEU A 34 -16.74 2.68 39.43
C LEU A 34 -17.67 3.83 39.03
N PHE A 35 -17.79 4.15 37.73
CA PHE A 35 -18.74 5.15 37.24
C PHE A 35 -20.19 4.81 37.64
N PHE A 36 -20.59 3.56 37.44
CA PHE A 36 -21.94 3.10 37.79
C PHE A 36 -22.16 2.96 39.30
N LEU A 37 -21.12 2.55 40.05
CA LEU A 37 -21.15 2.54 41.51
C LEU A 37 -21.30 3.96 42.06
N ALA A 38 -20.56 4.94 41.52
CA ALA A 38 -20.67 6.34 41.90
C ALA A 38 -22.08 6.87 41.63
N PHE A 39 -22.67 6.54 40.47
CA PHE A 39 -24.07 6.86 40.19
C PHE A 39 -25.05 6.25 41.20
N ALA A 40 -24.89 4.96 41.53
CA ALA A 40 -25.77 4.27 42.47
C ALA A 40 -25.63 4.85 43.90
N GLN A 41 -24.42 5.21 44.31
CA GLN A 41 -24.13 5.74 45.65
C GLN A 41 -24.87 7.05 45.95
N VAL A 42 -25.12 7.90 44.94
CA VAL A 42 -25.91 9.14 45.12
C VAL A 42 -27.33 8.85 45.63
N TRP A 43 -27.85 7.66 45.38
CA TRP A 43 -29.19 7.23 45.76
C TRP A 43 -29.22 6.28 46.95
N CYS A 44 -28.08 6.00 47.59
CA CYS A 44 -28.03 5.20 48.81
C CYS A 44 -28.79 5.91 49.95
N GLN A 45 -29.78 5.22 50.53
CA GLN A 45 -30.58 5.76 51.63
C GLN A 45 -30.87 4.68 52.68
N VAL A 46 -31.08 5.11 53.93
CA VAL A 46 -31.67 4.25 54.96
C VAL A 46 -33.07 3.85 54.51
N LYS A 47 -33.44 2.58 54.68
CA LYS A 47 -34.76 2.07 54.31
C LYS A 47 -35.86 2.90 55.00
N PRO A 48 -36.75 3.57 54.24
CA PRO A 48 -37.85 4.33 54.83
C PRO A 48 -38.82 3.41 55.58
N THR A 49 -39.52 3.94 56.58
CA THR A 49 -40.65 3.23 57.18
C THR A 49 -41.78 3.10 56.16
N ASP A 50 -42.67 2.12 56.35
CA ASP A 50 -43.80 1.89 55.43
C ASP A 50 -44.66 3.16 55.26
N ALA A 51 -44.83 3.95 56.33
CA ALA A 51 -45.54 5.23 56.28
C ALA A 51 -44.80 6.30 55.46
N GLN A 52 -43.48 6.38 55.58
CA GLN A 52 -42.66 7.29 54.78
C GLN A 52 -42.66 6.89 53.30
N PHE A 53 -42.56 5.59 53.03
CA PHE A 53 -42.59 5.04 51.68
C PHE A 53 -43.95 5.28 51.00
N LEU A 54 -45.05 5.02 51.72
CA LEU A 54 -46.41 5.31 51.26
C LEU A 54 -46.59 6.80 50.99
N ARG A 55 -46.12 7.68 51.89
CA ARG A 55 -46.18 9.12 51.67
C ARG A 55 -45.40 9.53 50.42
N GLN A 56 -44.19 9.01 50.23
CA GLN A 56 -43.38 9.30 49.05
C GLN A 56 -44.12 8.93 47.76
N ILE A 57 -44.70 7.73 47.70
CA ILE A 57 -45.48 7.27 46.54
C ILE A 57 -46.68 8.20 46.25
N LEU A 58 -47.33 8.73 47.30
CA LEU A 58 -48.57 9.51 47.14
C LEU A 58 -48.33 10.98 46.77
N VAL A 59 -47.22 11.59 47.21
CA VAL A 59 -47.04 13.06 47.09
C VAL A 59 -45.69 13.51 46.54
N ASP A 60 -44.69 12.64 46.46
CA ASP A 60 -43.39 13.00 45.88
C ASP A 60 -43.36 12.62 44.40
N VAL A 61 -43.01 13.57 43.54
CA VAL A 61 -42.88 13.35 42.09
C VAL A 61 -41.65 12.49 41.75
N HIS A 62 -40.76 12.30 42.72
CA HIS A 62 -39.55 11.53 42.57
C HIS A 62 -39.76 10.06 42.93
N SER A 63 -39.34 9.17 42.03
CA SER A 63 -39.29 7.73 42.32
C SER A 63 -38.45 7.47 43.59
N PRO A 64 -38.85 6.51 44.43
CA PRO A 64 -38.02 6.06 45.55
C PRO A 64 -36.62 5.67 45.07
N SER A 65 -35.61 5.90 45.91
CA SER A 65 -34.21 5.85 45.50
C SER A 65 -33.77 4.52 44.88
N ILE A 66 -34.31 3.39 45.36
CA ILE A 66 -34.08 2.07 44.75
C ILE A 66 -34.51 2.00 43.28
N TYR A 67 -35.64 2.63 42.93
CA TYR A 67 -36.17 2.63 41.57
C TYR A 67 -35.49 3.67 40.67
N ARG A 68 -34.85 4.70 41.25
CA ARG A 68 -33.99 5.62 40.49
C ARG A 68 -32.75 4.92 39.98
N VAL A 69 -32.17 4.03 40.79
CA VAL A 69 -31.05 3.16 40.38
C VAL A 69 -31.54 2.13 39.38
N LEU A 70 -32.54 1.33 39.75
CA LEU A 70 -33.06 0.23 38.93
C LEU A 70 -33.55 0.69 37.56
N GLY A 71 -34.46 1.66 37.51
CA GLY A 71 -35.07 2.10 36.25
C GLY A 71 -34.08 2.81 35.32
N THR A 72 -33.06 3.49 35.85
CA THR A 72 -32.03 4.12 35.00
C THR A 72 -31.08 3.09 34.42
N ILE A 73 -30.64 2.13 35.23
CA ILE A 73 -29.68 1.09 34.83
C ILE A 73 -30.32 0.10 33.83
N GLN A 74 -31.57 -0.30 34.04
CA GLN A 74 -32.29 -1.22 33.14
C GLN A 74 -32.36 -0.73 31.69
N ASN A 75 -32.35 0.59 31.49
CA ASN A 75 -32.45 1.23 30.18
C ASN A 75 -31.06 1.65 29.63
N PHE A 76 -29.96 1.23 30.27
CA PHE A 76 -28.62 1.64 29.87
C PHE A 76 -27.69 0.45 29.60
N PRO A 77 -27.48 0.11 28.31
CA PRO A 77 -26.63 -1.03 27.93
C PRO A 77 -25.19 -0.99 28.44
N GLY A 78 -24.62 0.20 28.67
CA GLY A 78 -23.26 0.32 29.22
C GLY A 78 -23.11 -0.33 30.60
N PHE A 79 -24.16 -0.34 31.43
CA PHE A 79 -24.11 -1.03 32.73
C PHE A 79 -24.05 -2.55 32.56
N ARG A 80 -24.83 -3.05 31.59
CA ARG A 80 -24.85 -4.47 31.26
C ARG A 80 -23.46 -4.95 30.84
N THR A 81 -22.73 -4.15 30.06
CA THR A 81 -21.32 -4.42 29.70
C THR A 81 -20.41 -4.32 30.93
N ALA A 82 -20.45 -3.21 31.67
CA ALA A 82 -19.55 -2.98 32.80
C ALA A 82 -19.65 -4.05 33.91
N PHE A 83 -20.84 -4.60 34.13
CA PHE A 83 -21.12 -5.62 35.15
C PHE A 83 -21.47 -6.98 34.56
N ASN A 84 -21.20 -7.25 33.27
CA ASN A 84 -21.44 -8.55 32.66
C ASN A 84 -22.84 -9.14 32.98
N CYS A 85 -23.87 -8.29 32.94
CA CYS A 85 -25.20 -8.69 33.39
C CYS A 85 -25.83 -9.67 32.40
N PRO A 86 -26.31 -10.84 32.85
CA PRO A 86 -26.98 -11.79 31.97
C PRO A 86 -28.19 -11.15 31.28
N PRO A 87 -28.46 -11.50 30.00
CA PRO A 87 -29.72 -11.16 29.37
C PRO A 87 -30.91 -11.57 30.24
N ASP A 88 -31.96 -10.75 30.27
CA ASP A 88 -33.18 -10.96 31.06
C ASP A 88 -33.01 -10.90 32.59
N SER A 89 -31.83 -10.49 33.08
CA SER A 89 -31.68 -10.15 34.50
C SER A 89 -32.45 -8.88 34.86
N ILE A 90 -32.70 -8.67 36.16
CA ILE A 90 -33.45 -7.50 36.63
C ILE A 90 -32.79 -6.18 36.23
N TYR A 91 -31.49 -6.13 35.97
CA TYR A 91 -30.77 -4.92 35.54
C TYR A 91 -30.40 -4.93 34.05
N ALA A 92 -30.72 -6.00 33.31
CA ALA A 92 -30.53 -6.10 31.87
C ALA A 92 -31.70 -6.84 31.19
N PRO A 93 -32.94 -6.33 31.30
CA PRO A 93 -34.11 -6.98 30.69
C PRO A 93 -34.06 -6.90 29.16
N SER A 94 -34.49 -7.94 28.45
CA SER A 94 -34.63 -7.92 26.98
C SER A 94 -35.65 -6.90 26.47
N LYS A 95 -36.57 -6.45 27.34
CA LYS A 95 -37.53 -5.39 27.08
C LYS A 95 -37.25 -4.23 28.01
N HIS A 96 -36.76 -3.13 27.46
CA HIS A 96 -36.52 -1.89 28.18
C HIS A 96 -37.01 -0.68 27.37
N CYS A 97 -36.95 0.50 27.97
CA CYS A 97 -37.30 1.75 27.30
C CYS A 97 -36.07 2.34 26.59
N ASP A 98 -36.21 2.70 25.31
CA ASP A 98 -35.15 3.32 24.50
C ASP A 98 -35.05 4.83 24.76
N VAL A 99 -34.61 5.18 25.96
CA VAL A 99 -34.50 6.57 26.41
C VAL A 99 -33.19 7.16 25.90
N TRP A 100 -33.21 7.70 24.68
CA TRP A 100 -32.09 8.38 23.98
C TRP A 100 -30.93 7.48 23.51
N VAL A 101 -31.13 6.17 23.43
CA VAL A 101 -30.21 5.18 22.86
C VAL A 101 -31.01 4.02 22.26
N SER A 102 -30.47 3.39 21.20
CA SER A 102 -30.99 2.15 20.61
C SER A 102 -30.44 0.92 21.32
N ASP A 103 -31.13 -0.22 21.19
CA ASP A 103 -30.69 -1.53 21.65
C ASP A 103 -29.24 -1.84 21.24
N VAL A 104 -28.44 -2.29 22.21
CA VAL A 104 -27.22 -3.06 21.90
C VAL A 104 -27.69 -4.46 21.53
N SER A 105 -27.50 -4.86 20.27
CA SER A 105 -27.87 -6.17 19.71
C SER A 105 -27.59 -7.29 20.72
N THR A 106 -28.67 -7.92 21.21
CA THR A 106 -28.68 -8.71 22.45
C THR A 106 -28.09 -10.12 22.33
N GLN A 107 -27.39 -10.46 21.25
CA GLN A 107 -26.95 -11.85 21.01
C GLN A 107 -25.47 -12.15 21.26
N ILE A 108 -24.63 -11.17 21.62
CA ILE A 108 -23.19 -11.42 21.78
C ILE A 108 -22.82 -11.51 23.28
N GLY A 109 -22.64 -12.76 23.73
CA GLY A 109 -21.52 -13.17 24.58
C GLY A 109 -21.24 -12.53 25.93
N LEU A 110 -22.24 -12.15 26.75
CA LEU A 110 -21.92 -11.74 28.13
C LEU A 110 -21.72 -12.95 29.06
N PRO A 111 -20.55 -13.05 29.72
CA PRO A 111 -20.31 -14.09 30.71
C PRO A 111 -21.09 -13.83 32.00
N VAL A 112 -21.60 -14.89 32.64
CA VAL A 112 -22.26 -14.77 33.96
C VAL A 112 -21.20 -14.86 35.05
N VAL A 113 -20.65 -13.72 35.44
CA VAL A 113 -19.67 -13.64 36.53
C VAL A 113 -20.41 -13.67 37.87
N LYS A 114 -20.01 -14.55 38.79
CA LYS A 114 -20.58 -14.66 40.15
C LYS A 114 -19.50 -14.62 41.22
N ASN A 115 -18.63 -13.62 41.16
CA ASN A 115 -17.75 -13.29 42.29
C ASN A 115 -18.27 -12.02 43.01
N PRO A 116 -17.82 -11.74 44.26
CA PRO A 116 -18.38 -10.66 45.08
C PRO A 116 -18.27 -9.26 44.46
N THR A 117 -17.32 -9.06 43.54
CA THR A 117 -17.02 -7.80 42.89
C THR A 117 -17.57 -7.70 41.46
N ASN A 118 -18.03 -8.82 40.89
CA ASN A 118 -18.51 -8.97 39.53
C ASN A 118 -17.48 -8.57 38.45
N ILE A 119 -16.20 -8.80 38.75
CA ILE A 119 -15.05 -8.55 37.87
C ILE A 119 -14.64 -9.89 37.25
N GLU A 120 -14.45 -9.98 35.93
CA GLU A 120 -13.89 -11.21 35.36
C GLU A 120 -12.44 -11.40 35.77
N ASP A 121 -12.10 -12.62 36.18
CA ASP A 121 -10.70 -13.05 36.11
C ASP A 121 -10.32 -13.06 34.63
N THR A 122 -9.21 -12.39 34.26
CA THR A 122 -8.81 -12.34 32.86
C THR A 122 -8.66 -13.76 32.31
N PRO A 123 -9.43 -14.15 31.29
CA PRO A 123 -9.43 -15.53 30.82
C PRO A 123 -8.01 -15.98 30.49
N GLN A 124 -7.66 -17.21 30.86
CA GLN A 124 -6.37 -17.79 30.52
C GLN A 124 -6.57 -18.78 29.38
N ILE A 125 -5.76 -18.68 28.33
CA ILE A 125 -5.85 -19.67 27.27
C ILE A 125 -5.33 -21.02 27.79
N THR A 126 -6.13 -22.07 27.60
CA THR A 126 -5.79 -23.42 28.06
C THR A 126 -5.42 -24.30 26.87
N SER A 127 -4.61 -25.34 27.11
CA SER A 127 -4.24 -26.34 26.11
C SER A 127 -5.42 -27.19 25.60
N GLY A 128 -6.63 -26.99 26.13
CA GLY A 128 -7.85 -27.67 25.68
C GLY A 128 -8.35 -27.23 24.30
N ASN A 129 -8.00 -26.02 23.85
CA ASN A 129 -8.20 -25.56 22.47
C ASN A 129 -6.85 -25.49 21.76
N VAL A 130 -6.43 -26.61 21.16
CA VAL A 130 -5.07 -26.79 20.62
C VAL A 130 -4.72 -25.75 19.57
N ASP A 131 -5.62 -25.48 18.63
CA ASP A 131 -5.34 -24.56 17.51
C ASP A 131 -5.22 -23.11 17.98
N LYS A 132 -6.15 -22.66 18.85
CA LYS A 132 -6.10 -21.30 19.41
C LYS A 132 -4.88 -21.14 20.32
N PHE A 133 -4.55 -22.16 21.12
CA PHE A 133 -3.38 -22.15 21.98
C PHE A 133 -2.08 -22.08 21.17
N ALA A 134 -1.97 -22.86 20.10
CA ALA A 134 -0.82 -22.82 19.19
C ALA A 134 -0.65 -21.45 18.52
N ALA A 135 -1.75 -20.83 18.08
CA ALA A 135 -1.72 -19.48 17.51
C ALA A 135 -1.27 -18.43 18.53
N TYR A 136 -1.76 -18.51 19.77
CA TYR A 136 -1.31 -17.62 20.85
C TYR A 136 0.17 -17.83 21.20
N GLN A 137 0.65 -19.06 21.19
CA GLN A 137 2.08 -19.34 21.36
C GLN A 137 2.93 -18.78 20.21
N GLN A 138 2.40 -18.78 18.99
CA GLN A 138 3.04 -18.13 17.86
C GLN A 138 3.18 -16.62 18.09
N ALA A 139 2.12 -15.94 18.55
CA ALA A 139 2.16 -14.51 18.91
C ALA A 139 3.19 -14.23 20.01
N VAL A 140 3.25 -15.06 21.06
CA VAL A 140 4.28 -15.01 22.11
C VAL A 140 5.68 -15.05 21.51
N SER A 141 5.92 -15.96 20.56
CA SER A 141 7.23 -16.09 19.91
C SER A 141 7.64 -14.81 19.17
N TYR A 142 6.70 -14.14 18.49
CA TYR A 142 6.99 -12.89 17.81
C TYR A 142 7.42 -11.79 18.79
N PHE A 143 6.67 -11.57 19.87
CA PHE A 143 7.02 -10.55 20.87
C PHE A 143 8.29 -10.89 21.65
N THR A 144 8.47 -12.15 22.04
CA THR A 144 9.68 -12.58 22.77
C THR A 144 10.96 -12.31 21.98
N ASN A 145 10.89 -12.47 20.65
CA ASN A 145 12.03 -12.29 19.76
C ASN A 145 12.29 -10.81 19.40
N SER A 146 11.34 -9.91 19.66
CA SER A 146 11.43 -8.49 19.24
C SER A 146 11.59 -7.53 20.42
N THR A 147 10.87 -7.76 21.52
CA THR A 147 10.74 -6.80 22.63
C THR A 147 11.99 -6.73 23.53
N ASP A 148 12.53 -5.53 23.71
CA ASP A 148 13.60 -5.19 24.63
C ASP A 148 13.09 -4.43 25.87
N THR A 149 12.75 -5.19 26.92
CA THR A 149 12.26 -4.63 28.18
C THR A 149 13.34 -3.98 29.05
N THR A 150 14.57 -3.84 28.57
CA THR A 150 15.60 -3.04 29.27
C THR A 150 15.47 -1.54 28.98
N VAL A 151 14.68 -1.20 27.95
CA VAL A 151 14.37 0.18 27.55
C VAL A 151 13.05 0.62 28.16
N ASP A 152 12.92 1.91 28.49
CA ASP A 152 11.63 2.48 28.91
C ASP A 152 10.77 2.74 27.66
N PRO A 153 9.56 2.17 27.55
CA PRO A 153 8.66 2.43 26.42
C PRO A 153 8.28 3.92 26.27
N CYS A 154 8.39 4.73 27.33
CA CYS A 154 8.12 6.17 27.30
C CYS A 154 9.28 6.99 26.70
N ASP A 155 10.50 6.44 26.70
CA ASP A 155 11.69 7.08 26.13
C ASP A 155 11.87 6.70 24.66
N ASP A 156 11.78 5.40 24.35
CA ASP A 156 11.91 4.87 22.98
C ASP A 156 11.05 3.61 22.81
N PHE A 157 9.81 3.82 22.38
CA PHE A 157 8.86 2.72 22.17
C PHE A 157 9.27 1.78 21.02
N TYR A 158 9.96 2.29 19.99
CA TYR A 158 10.40 1.44 18.89
C TYR A 158 11.52 0.51 19.37
N GLN A 159 12.51 1.02 20.09
CA GLN A 159 13.55 0.19 20.69
C GLN A 159 12.95 -0.77 21.75
N TYR A 160 11.95 -0.35 22.51
CA TYR A 160 11.22 -1.25 23.41
C TYR A 160 10.56 -2.41 22.67
N ALA A 161 9.85 -2.14 21.58
CA ALA A 161 9.11 -3.16 20.85
C ALA A 161 9.99 -4.02 19.93
N CYS A 162 11.04 -3.44 19.34
CA CYS A 162 11.85 -4.03 18.27
C CYS A 162 13.35 -4.19 18.62
N GLY A 163 13.80 -3.78 19.80
CA GLY A 163 15.24 -3.65 20.11
C GLY A 163 16.04 -4.95 20.13
N LYS A 164 15.39 -6.10 20.38
CA LYS A 164 16.03 -7.44 20.27
C LYS A 164 15.95 -8.01 18.87
N PHE A 165 15.21 -7.36 17.99
CA PHE A 165 14.86 -7.89 16.71
C PHE A 165 16.06 -7.84 15.76
N ASN A 166 16.60 -9.02 15.40
CA ASN A 166 17.83 -9.15 14.63
C ASN A 166 17.64 -9.84 13.26
N GLN A 167 16.41 -10.19 12.91
CA GLN A 167 16.02 -10.72 11.60
C GLN A 167 15.10 -9.72 10.91
N PRO A 168 14.67 -9.96 9.66
CA PRO A 168 13.47 -9.33 9.11
C PRO A 168 12.24 -10.20 9.45
N VAL A 169 11.20 -9.64 10.13
CA VAL A 169 9.84 -10.24 10.24
C VAL A 169 8.80 -9.36 9.55
N SER A 170 9.27 -8.31 8.90
CA SER A 170 8.47 -7.36 8.14
C SER A 170 7.89 -8.00 6.88
N PHE A 171 7.34 -7.16 6.00
CA PHE A 171 6.79 -7.49 4.68
C PHE A 171 7.64 -8.50 3.90
N PHE A 172 8.98 -8.50 4.04
CA PHE A 172 9.88 -9.42 3.33
C PHE A 172 9.75 -10.87 3.74
N ALA A 173 9.68 -11.16 5.03
CA ALA A 173 9.59 -12.53 5.52
C ALA A 173 8.26 -13.15 5.10
N ALA A 174 7.17 -12.41 5.28
CA ALA A 174 5.85 -12.80 4.80
C ALA A 174 5.84 -12.97 3.27
N ARG A 175 6.48 -12.07 2.52
CA ARG A 175 6.55 -12.17 1.05
C ARG A 175 7.32 -13.40 0.61
N ALA A 176 8.50 -13.64 1.17
CA ALA A 176 9.30 -14.82 0.89
C ALA A 176 8.49 -16.10 1.18
N GLN A 177 7.80 -16.14 2.31
CA GLN A 177 6.93 -17.26 2.68
C GLN A 177 5.81 -17.49 1.66
N ASN A 178 5.11 -16.44 1.22
CA ASN A 178 4.08 -16.55 0.19
C ASN A 178 4.64 -17.10 -1.13
N LEU A 179 5.85 -16.67 -1.52
CA LEU A 179 6.53 -17.17 -2.71
C LEU A 179 6.90 -18.66 -2.60
N TYR A 180 7.32 -19.12 -1.42
CA TYR A 180 7.51 -20.55 -1.16
C TYR A 180 6.21 -21.34 -1.31
N HIS A 181 5.11 -20.82 -0.75
CA HIS A 181 3.79 -21.45 -0.87
C HIS A 181 3.32 -21.57 -2.33
N MET A 182 3.50 -20.51 -3.13
CA MET A 182 3.22 -20.54 -4.57
C MET A 182 4.05 -21.60 -5.31
N ALA A 183 5.37 -21.60 -5.07
CA ALA A 183 6.28 -22.54 -5.71
C ALA A 183 5.94 -24.00 -5.35
N ASP A 184 5.68 -24.27 -4.07
CA ASP A 184 5.36 -25.60 -3.58
C ASP A 184 4.02 -26.09 -4.13
N GLN A 185 3.00 -25.22 -4.19
CA GLN A 185 1.70 -25.56 -4.77
C GLN A 185 1.83 -25.93 -6.26
N LEU A 186 2.62 -25.18 -7.04
CA LEU A 186 2.85 -25.48 -8.46
C LEU A 186 3.52 -26.85 -8.67
N LYS A 187 4.41 -27.26 -7.75
CA LYS A 187 5.10 -28.55 -7.79
C LYS A 187 4.27 -29.71 -7.24
N LEU A 188 3.17 -29.44 -6.54
CA LEU A 188 2.41 -30.45 -5.83
C LEU A 188 1.73 -31.43 -6.82
N PRO A 189 1.98 -32.75 -6.72
CA PRO A 189 1.38 -33.74 -7.64
C PRO A 189 -0.15 -33.74 -7.62
N SER A 190 -0.76 -33.55 -6.45
CA SER A 190 -2.22 -33.49 -6.30
C SER A 190 -2.85 -32.22 -6.91
N TYR A 191 -2.05 -31.19 -7.21
CA TYR A 191 -2.52 -29.96 -7.84
C TYR A 191 -2.43 -29.99 -9.38
N GLN A 192 -1.68 -30.94 -9.96
CA GLN A 192 -1.56 -31.07 -11.43
C GLN A 192 -2.91 -31.22 -12.16
N PRO A 193 -3.91 -31.96 -11.65
CA PRO A 193 -5.24 -32.00 -12.29
C PRO A 193 -5.93 -30.63 -12.33
N VAL A 194 -5.74 -29.78 -11.31
CA VAL A 194 -6.28 -28.42 -11.30
C VAL A 194 -5.59 -27.56 -12.35
N ILE A 195 -4.26 -27.65 -12.45
CA ILE A 195 -3.48 -26.98 -13.49
C ILE A 195 -3.95 -27.37 -14.90
N GLN A 196 -4.21 -28.65 -15.14
CA GLN A 196 -4.62 -29.17 -16.45
C GLN A 196 -6.02 -28.73 -16.88
N ASN A 197 -6.89 -28.34 -15.94
CA ASN A 197 -8.26 -27.89 -16.22
C ASN A 197 -8.34 -26.42 -16.65
N SER A 198 -7.31 -25.61 -16.38
CA SER A 198 -7.24 -24.19 -16.73
C SER A 198 -6.08 -23.93 -17.67
N THR A 199 -6.35 -23.33 -18.83
CA THR A 199 -5.31 -22.91 -19.77
C THR A 199 -4.42 -21.82 -19.18
N ALA A 200 -4.95 -20.95 -18.32
CA ALA A 200 -4.17 -19.96 -17.59
C ALA A 200 -3.19 -20.60 -16.61
N LEU A 201 -3.64 -21.57 -15.80
CA LEU A 201 -2.76 -22.29 -14.86
C LEU A 201 -1.72 -23.16 -15.59
N THR A 202 -2.08 -23.72 -16.75
CA THR A 202 -1.10 -24.44 -17.58
C THR A 202 -0.01 -23.50 -18.11
N LYS A 203 -0.35 -22.28 -18.54
CA LYS A 203 0.62 -21.25 -18.95
C LYS A 203 1.51 -20.82 -17.78
N GLU A 204 0.91 -20.58 -16.62
CA GLU A 204 1.59 -20.25 -15.35
C GLU A 204 2.65 -21.31 -15.01
N LYS A 205 2.25 -22.59 -14.98
CA LYS A 205 3.15 -23.71 -14.71
C LYS A 205 4.28 -23.81 -15.74
N LYS A 206 3.96 -23.64 -17.03
CA LYS A 206 4.95 -23.68 -18.12
C LYS A 206 6.00 -22.58 -17.98
N PHE A 207 5.58 -21.36 -17.63
CA PHE A 207 6.50 -20.25 -17.39
C PHE A 207 7.37 -20.50 -16.15
N PHE A 208 6.77 -20.89 -15.03
CA PHE A 208 7.47 -21.24 -13.79
C PHE A 208 8.52 -22.35 -14.01
N ASP A 209 8.17 -23.41 -14.74
CA ASP A 209 9.10 -24.51 -15.06
C ASP A 209 10.23 -24.05 -15.96
N SER A 210 9.93 -23.24 -16.98
CA SER A 210 10.94 -22.71 -17.90
C SER A 210 11.96 -21.83 -17.17
N CYS A 211 11.48 -20.96 -16.28
CA CYS A 211 12.32 -20.17 -15.37
C CYS A 211 13.19 -21.06 -14.47
N SER A 212 12.58 -22.03 -13.78
CA SER A 212 13.31 -22.89 -12.85
C SER A 212 14.39 -23.69 -13.58
N GLN A 213 14.07 -24.24 -14.76
CA GLN A 213 14.98 -25.05 -15.56
C GLN A 213 16.17 -24.25 -16.10
N ILE A 214 15.94 -23.06 -16.67
CA ILE A 214 17.02 -22.28 -17.28
C ILE A 214 18.03 -21.81 -16.22
N HIS A 215 17.57 -21.45 -15.03
CA HIS A 215 18.41 -21.05 -13.91
C HIS A 215 19.13 -22.23 -13.27
N ASN A 216 18.43 -23.32 -12.95
CA ASN A 216 19.04 -24.50 -12.33
C ASN A 216 20.08 -25.19 -13.24
N ASN A 217 19.91 -25.10 -14.56
CA ASN A 217 20.86 -25.67 -15.52
C ASN A 217 21.99 -24.70 -15.92
N GLY A 218 21.98 -23.46 -15.44
CA GLY A 218 22.98 -22.45 -15.81
C GLY A 218 22.96 -22.05 -17.29
N LEU A 219 21.80 -22.13 -17.95
CA LEU A 219 21.65 -21.96 -19.40
C LEU A 219 21.28 -20.52 -19.82
N VAL A 220 21.16 -19.59 -18.87
CA VAL A 220 20.75 -18.20 -19.10
C VAL A 220 21.62 -17.53 -20.17
N ASN A 221 22.95 -17.46 -19.93
CA ASN A 221 23.88 -16.78 -20.82
C ASN A 221 23.94 -17.39 -22.20
N GLN A 222 23.96 -18.73 -22.27
CA GLN A 222 23.95 -19.46 -23.53
C GLN A 222 22.70 -19.14 -24.36
N THR A 223 21.53 -19.14 -23.72
CA THR A 223 20.24 -18.87 -24.39
C THR A 223 20.18 -17.43 -24.91
N LEU A 224 20.64 -16.45 -24.12
CA LEU A 224 20.68 -15.05 -24.51
C LEU A 224 21.57 -14.80 -25.73
N VAL A 225 22.80 -15.31 -25.71
CA VAL A 225 23.76 -15.15 -26.83
C VAL A 225 23.27 -15.83 -28.10
N GLN A 226 22.66 -17.01 -28.00
CA GLN A 226 22.18 -17.77 -29.15
C GLN A 226 21.01 -17.06 -29.86
N ASN A 227 20.09 -16.47 -29.11
CA ASN A 227 18.84 -15.90 -29.65
C ASN A 227 18.92 -14.39 -29.94
N LYS A 228 19.96 -13.69 -29.46
CA LYS A 228 20.24 -12.28 -29.79
C LYS A 228 19.06 -11.32 -29.54
N TYR A 229 18.35 -11.52 -28.43
CA TYR A 229 17.16 -10.73 -28.06
C TYR A 229 17.44 -9.21 -28.07
N ILE A 230 18.54 -8.78 -27.44
CA ILE A 230 18.90 -7.36 -27.38
C ILE A 230 19.22 -6.79 -28.78
N ASP A 231 19.86 -7.56 -29.66
CA ASP A 231 20.21 -7.09 -31.00
C ASP A 231 18.94 -6.81 -31.82
N LYS A 232 17.95 -7.70 -31.73
CA LYS A 232 16.65 -7.50 -32.38
C LYS A 232 15.99 -6.20 -31.92
N MET A 233 15.98 -5.94 -30.61
CA MET A 233 15.39 -4.70 -30.07
C MET A 233 16.13 -3.44 -30.54
N MET A 234 17.47 -3.50 -30.62
CA MET A 234 18.32 -2.42 -31.10
C MET A 234 18.14 -2.17 -32.60
N ASP A 235 17.99 -3.23 -33.40
CA ASP A 235 17.74 -3.18 -34.83
C ASP A 235 16.34 -2.63 -35.15
N ASP A 236 15.33 -3.04 -34.38
CA ASP A 236 13.96 -2.50 -34.47
C ASP A 236 13.95 -0.98 -34.18
N LEU A 237 14.65 -0.54 -33.12
CA LEU A 237 14.80 0.88 -32.81
C LEU A 237 15.58 1.62 -33.91
N TYR A 238 16.62 1.02 -34.48
CA TYR A 238 17.35 1.58 -35.62
C TYR A 238 16.45 1.77 -36.84
N GLY A 239 15.61 0.79 -37.16
CA GLY A 239 14.66 0.86 -38.27
C GLY A 239 13.70 2.05 -38.18
N LEU A 240 13.37 2.49 -36.95
CA LEU A 240 12.49 3.63 -36.69
C LEU A 240 13.25 4.96 -36.59
N LEU A 241 14.38 4.99 -35.88
CA LEU A 241 15.19 6.20 -35.71
C LEU A 241 15.90 6.62 -36.99
N GLY A 242 16.32 5.66 -37.81
CA GLY A 242 17.20 5.87 -38.97
C GLY A 242 18.61 6.33 -38.60
N GLN A 243 18.98 6.29 -37.31
CA GLN A 243 20.29 6.65 -36.78
C GLN A 243 20.83 5.47 -35.96
N LYS A 244 22.11 5.16 -36.12
CA LYS A 244 22.73 4.03 -35.41
C LYS A 244 23.13 4.40 -33.99
N PHE A 245 23.16 3.41 -33.12
CA PHE A 245 23.86 3.51 -31.85
C PHE A 245 25.36 3.70 -32.09
N PHE A 246 26.05 4.49 -31.26
CA PHE A 246 27.46 4.87 -31.51
C PHE A 246 28.41 3.67 -31.62
N VAL A 247 28.09 2.54 -30.98
CA VAL A 247 28.82 1.27 -31.09
C VAL A 247 28.72 0.65 -32.49
N ASP A 248 27.68 0.99 -33.24
CA ASP A 248 27.34 0.46 -34.57
C ASP A 248 27.60 1.46 -35.71
N GLY A 249 27.70 2.75 -35.41
CA GLY A 249 28.10 3.78 -36.36
C GLY A 249 27.86 5.20 -35.84
N ALA A 250 28.42 6.19 -36.53
CA ALA A 250 28.24 7.59 -36.16
C ALA A 250 26.80 8.06 -36.36
N VAL A 251 26.33 8.91 -35.43
CA VAL A 251 25.07 9.65 -35.58
C VAL A 251 25.30 10.77 -36.60
N THR A 252 24.44 10.85 -37.61
CA THR A 252 24.62 11.78 -38.74
C THR A 252 23.79 13.05 -38.63
N GLY A 253 22.79 13.06 -37.74
CA GLY A 253 21.93 14.21 -37.49
C GLY A 253 20.79 13.87 -36.53
N LEU A 254 20.01 14.89 -36.17
CA LEU A 254 18.77 14.68 -35.42
C LEU A 254 17.81 13.84 -36.27
N PRO A 255 17.12 12.85 -35.68
CA PRO A 255 15.96 12.23 -36.32
C PRO A 255 14.96 13.30 -36.76
N ASN A 256 14.13 13.05 -37.77
CA ASN A 256 12.98 13.92 -38.02
C ASN A 256 11.83 13.61 -37.04
N SER A 257 10.79 14.45 -37.02
CA SER A 257 9.67 14.31 -36.08
C SER A 257 8.92 12.98 -36.20
N ALA A 258 8.81 12.42 -37.41
CA ALA A 258 8.21 11.10 -37.64
C ALA A 258 9.07 9.95 -37.12
N GLN A 259 10.39 10.01 -37.35
CA GLN A 259 11.34 9.05 -36.81
C GLN A 259 11.37 9.09 -35.29
N LEU A 260 11.44 10.29 -34.69
CA LEU A 260 11.44 10.45 -33.24
C LEU A 260 10.11 9.97 -32.65
N GLY A 261 8.96 10.40 -33.19
CA GLY A 261 7.64 9.98 -32.73
C GLY A 261 7.45 8.46 -32.79
N ALA A 262 7.80 7.82 -33.91
CA ALA A 262 7.71 6.36 -34.01
C ALA A 262 8.63 5.64 -33.02
N SER A 263 9.81 6.18 -32.76
CA SER A 263 10.80 5.57 -31.86
C SER A 263 10.41 5.69 -30.39
N LEU A 264 9.94 6.87 -29.97
CA LEU A 264 9.38 7.06 -28.63
C LEU A 264 8.15 6.17 -28.44
N GLY A 265 7.30 6.05 -29.47
CA GLY A 265 6.12 5.18 -29.43
C GLY A 265 6.49 3.71 -29.32
N TYR A 266 7.51 3.25 -30.05
CA TYR A 266 7.99 1.88 -29.96
C TYR A 266 8.56 1.57 -28.57
N LEU A 267 9.39 2.48 -28.05
CA LEU A 267 9.94 2.39 -26.70
C LEU A 267 8.78 2.27 -25.69
N SER A 268 7.83 3.20 -25.65
CA SER A 268 6.74 3.16 -24.67
C SER A 268 5.71 2.04 -24.87
N TYR A 269 5.23 1.80 -26.10
CA TYR A 269 4.07 0.92 -26.34
C TYR A 269 4.42 -0.50 -26.76
N LYS A 270 5.66 -0.77 -27.19
CA LYS A 270 6.12 -2.12 -27.55
C LYS A 270 7.13 -2.67 -26.56
N GLN A 271 8.05 -1.82 -26.11
CA GLN A 271 9.04 -2.21 -25.11
C GLN A 271 8.57 -1.90 -23.69
N GLY A 272 7.71 -0.89 -23.50
CA GLY A 272 7.32 -0.37 -22.19
C GLY A 272 8.28 0.69 -21.63
N ILE A 273 9.30 1.13 -22.38
CA ILE A 273 10.40 2.02 -22.00
C ILE A 273 9.97 3.46 -22.21
N ASP A 274 9.70 4.18 -21.14
CA ASP A 274 9.41 5.60 -21.24
C ASP A 274 10.69 6.43 -21.18
N THR A 275 10.66 7.56 -21.91
CA THR A 275 11.82 8.41 -22.14
C THR A 275 11.43 9.89 -22.09
N LEU A 276 11.27 10.57 -23.22
CA LEU A 276 10.96 12.01 -23.23
C LEU A 276 9.52 12.34 -22.82
N ILE A 277 8.59 11.41 -23.04
CA ILE A 277 7.18 11.50 -22.66
C ILE A 277 6.70 10.12 -22.20
N THR A 278 5.73 10.10 -21.31
CA THR A 278 5.27 8.87 -20.66
C THR A 278 3.76 8.68 -20.86
N PRO A 279 3.30 7.67 -21.62
CA PRO A 279 1.89 7.38 -21.75
C PRO A 279 1.40 6.52 -20.58
N LEU A 280 0.22 6.81 -20.04
CA LEU A 280 -0.41 5.96 -19.01
C LEU A 280 -1.93 5.92 -19.18
N VAL A 281 -2.55 4.86 -18.69
CA VAL A 281 -4.00 4.67 -18.74
C VAL A 281 -4.55 4.74 -17.33
N ASP A 282 -5.52 5.61 -17.12
CA ASP A 282 -6.21 5.77 -15.84
C ASP A 282 -7.72 6.02 -16.04
N THR A 283 -8.52 6.16 -14.97
CA THR A 283 -9.93 6.56 -15.07
C THR A 283 -10.01 7.90 -15.80
N ASN A 284 -11.16 8.13 -16.41
CA ASN A 284 -11.53 9.48 -16.78
C ASN A 284 -11.80 10.29 -15.50
N TRP A 285 -10.77 10.97 -14.97
CA TRP A 285 -10.80 11.64 -13.66
C TRP A 285 -11.99 12.61 -13.48
N LYS A 286 -12.40 13.31 -14.54
CA LYS A 286 -13.53 14.26 -14.45
C LYS A 286 -14.90 13.62 -14.62
N ASP A 287 -14.96 12.39 -15.13
CA ASP A 287 -16.20 11.66 -15.34
C ASP A 287 -15.91 10.15 -15.40
N PRO A 288 -15.77 9.48 -14.24
CA PRO A 288 -15.48 8.05 -14.18
C PRO A 288 -16.55 7.17 -14.85
N SER A 289 -17.75 7.71 -15.12
CA SER A 289 -18.80 7.00 -15.87
C SER A 289 -18.43 6.76 -17.34
N LYS A 290 -17.44 7.49 -17.86
CA LYS A 290 -16.86 7.33 -19.20
C LYS A 290 -15.67 6.36 -19.25
N GLY A 291 -15.44 5.59 -18.19
CA GLY A 291 -14.41 4.57 -18.17
C GLY A 291 -13.02 5.18 -18.03
N TYR A 292 -12.15 4.91 -19.00
CA TYR A 292 -10.71 5.15 -18.92
C TYR A 292 -10.23 6.14 -19.97
N ARG A 293 -9.09 6.78 -19.71
CA ARG A 293 -8.45 7.75 -20.60
C ARG A 293 -6.94 7.51 -20.68
N LEU A 294 -6.39 7.79 -21.86
CA LEU A 294 -4.95 7.88 -22.08
C LEU A 294 -4.44 9.26 -21.63
N PHE A 295 -3.38 9.24 -20.85
CA PHE A 295 -2.66 10.42 -20.38
C PHE A 295 -1.27 10.43 -21.02
N ILE A 296 -0.76 11.62 -21.29
CA ILE A 296 0.62 11.88 -21.71
C ILE A 296 1.27 12.74 -20.63
N ASP A 297 2.25 12.15 -19.97
CA ASP A 297 2.96 12.74 -18.85
C ASP A 297 4.38 13.18 -19.26
N GLN A 298 5.08 13.84 -18.34
CA GLN A 298 6.47 14.26 -18.49
C GLN A 298 7.44 13.10 -18.79
N ASN A 299 8.71 13.46 -19.00
CA ASN A 299 9.77 12.50 -19.23
C ASN A 299 9.93 11.53 -18.05
N SER A 300 10.39 10.32 -18.37
CA SER A 300 10.91 9.36 -17.41
C SER A 300 12.42 9.17 -17.56
N ALA A 301 13.13 9.29 -16.45
CA ALA A 301 14.55 9.09 -16.27
C ALA A 301 14.86 7.67 -15.78
N TYR A 302 16.14 7.37 -15.56
CA TYR A 302 16.55 6.05 -15.07
C TYR A 302 16.35 5.96 -13.59
N MET A 303 16.90 6.90 -12.84
CA MET A 303 16.70 6.99 -11.40
C MET A 303 15.49 7.85 -11.06
N ALA A 304 15.02 7.79 -9.82
CA ALA A 304 14.06 8.78 -9.34
C ALA A 304 14.61 10.20 -9.38
N LYS A 305 13.72 11.17 -9.64
CA LYS A 305 14.07 12.58 -9.82
C LYS A 305 14.89 13.18 -8.70
N THR A 306 14.65 12.75 -7.46
CA THR A 306 15.36 13.26 -6.29
C THR A 306 16.86 13.06 -6.41
N TYR A 307 17.33 11.99 -7.07
CA TYR A 307 18.75 11.75 -7.32
C TYR A 307 19.41 12.75 -8.25
N TYR A 308 18.63 13.43 -9.11
CA TYR A 308 19.14 14.42 -10.06
C TYR A 308 19.22 15.83 -9.45
N LYS A 309 18.72 16.02 -8.22
CA LYS A 309 18.88 17.28 -7.47
C LYS A 309 20.37 17.59 -7.27
N PRO A 310 20.82 18.85 -7.35
CA PRO A 310 22.24 19.22 -7.39
C PRO A 310 23.11 18.63 -6.29
N ASP A 311 22.59 18.50 -5.06
CA ASP A 311 23.37 17.97 -3.94
C ASP A 311 23.50 16.45 -3.98
N ALA A 312 22.41 15.73 -4.26
CA ALA A 312 22.44 14.29 -4.44
C ALA A 312 23.25 13.88 -5.68
N TRP A 313 23.14 14.65 -6.76
CA TRP A 313 23.80 14.38 -8.04
C TRP A 313 25.33 14.39 -7.94
N LYS A 314 25.90 15.23 -7.06
CA LYS A 314 27.35 15.23 -6.78
C LYS A 314 27.87 13.86 -6.33
N ILE A 315 27.00 13.06 -5.72
CA ILE A 315 27.33 11.75 -5.16
C ILE A 315 26.97 10.64 -6.14
N THR A 316 25.82 10.73 -6.81
CA THR A 316 25.27 9.61 -7.61
C THR A 316 25.71 9.60 -9.07
N ARG A 317 26.12 10.75 -9.62
CA ARG A 317 26.47 10.89 -11.04
C ARG A 317 27.52 9.90 -11.50
N ASP A 318 28.63 9.78 -10.78
CA ASP A 318 29.77 8.98 -11.22
C ASP A 318 29.45 7.47 -11.16
N GLY A 319 28.67 7.03 -10.17
CA GLY A 319 28.15 5.66 -10.11
C GLY A 319 27.22 5.33 -11.28
N TYR A 320 26.38 6.29 -11.68
CA TYR A 320 25.50 6.11 -12.84
C TYR A 320 26.28 6.08 -14.17
N ILE A 321 27.34 6.87 -14.30
CA ILE A 321 28.25 6.80 -15.45
C ILE A 321 28.91 5.42 -15.52
N GLU A 322 29.48 4.91 -14.42
CA GLU A 322 30.13 3.60 -14.43
C GLU A 322 29.14 2.47 -14.78
N THR A 323 27.91 2.57 -14.26
CA THR A 323 26.81 1.67 -14.59
C THR A 323 26.56 1.64 -16.09
N CYS A 324 26.42 2.81 -16.72
CA CYS A 324 26.21 2.91 -18.17
C CYS A 324 27.41 2.36 -18.95
N MET A 325 28.63 2.68 -18.51
CA MET A 325 29.88 2.18 -19.10
C MET A 325 29.92 0.66 -19.10
N GLU A 326 29.50 0.03 -17.99
CA GLU A 326 29.49 -1.43 -17.86
C GLU A 326 28.46 -2.11 -18.75
N VAL A 327 27.23 -1.56 -18.85
CA VAL A 327 26.22 -2.10 -19.77
C VAL A 327 26.73 -2.08 -21.21
N ILE A 328 27.31 -0.96 -21.64
CA ILE A 328 27.86 -0.81 -22.99
C ILE A 328 29.04 -1.78 -23.19
N ARG A 329 29.92 -1.91 -22.20
CA ARG A 329 31.05 -2.85 -22.22
C ARG A 329 30.57 -4.29 -22.40
N ASN A 330 29.52 -4.69 -21.70
CA ASN A 330 28.93 -6.01 -21.83
C ASN A 330 28.28 -6.18 -23.21
N TYR A 331 27.47 -5.22 -23.65
CA TYR A 331 26.85 -5.23 -24.99
C TYR A 331 27.87 -5.34 -26.13
N THR A 332 28.97 -4.59 -26.05
CA THR A 332 30.06 -4.64 -27.07
C THR A 332 30.81 -5.97 -27.03
N ARG A 333 31.10 -6.51 -25.83
CA ARG A 333 31.78 -7.79 -25.65
C ARG A 333 30.99 -8.94 -26.27
N GLU A 334 29.68 -9.01 -26.04
CA GLU A 334 28.82 -10.07 -26.59
C GLU A 334 28.78 -10.06 -28.13
N ARG A 335 28.98 -8.89 -28.74
CA ARG A 335 29.02 -8.71 -30.20
C ARG A 335 30.44 -8.83 -30.77
N GLY A 336 31.44 -9.16 -29.94
CA GLY A 336 32.85 -9.25 -30.35
C GLY A 336 33.40 -7.91 -30.87
N LYS A 337 32.85 -6.79 -30.42
CA LYS A 337 33.24 -5.45 -30.84
C LYS A 337 34.30 -4.84 -29.90
N PRO A 338 35.23 -4.02 -30.42
CA PRO A 338 36.17 -3.30 -29.57
C PRO A 338 35.43 -2.31 -28.67
N PHE A 339 35.87 -2.20 -27.42
CA PHE A 339 35.37 -1.23 -26.45
C PHE A 339 36.41 -0.12 -26.24
N ASP A 340 36.16 1.07 -26.80
CA ASP A 340 36.96 2.26 -26.54
C ASP A 340 36.46 2.94 -25.27
N SER A 341 37.15 2.72 -24.15
CA SER A 341 36.74 3.26 -22.86
C SER A 341 36.72 4.78 -22.83
N ALA A 342 37.69 5.47 -23.46
CA ALA A 342 37.82 6.92 -23.36
C ALA A 342 36.75 7.65 -24.19
N ALA A 343 36.53 7.19 -25.43
CA ALA A 343 35.49 7.74 -26.30
C ALA A 343 34.09 7.46 -25.73
N THR A 344 33.86 6.24 -25.21
CA THR A 344 32.58 5.86 -24.60
C THR A 344 32.28 6.70 -23.36
N GLN A 345 33.28 6.94 -22.50
CA GLN A 345 33.08 7.71 -21.26
C GLN A 345 32.58 9.12 -21.52
N SER A 346 33.12 9.80 -22.53
CA SER A 346 32.68 11.16 -22.89
C SER A 346 31.23 11.17 -23.39
N LEU A 347 30.83 10.17 -24.19
CA LEU A 347 29.45 10.04 -24.67
C LEU A 347 28.48 9.72 -23.53
N VAL A 348 28.86 8.81 -22.63
CA VAL A 348 28.05 8.46 -21.44
C VAL A 348 27.87 9.66 -20.53
N GLN A 349 28.91 10.45 -20.27
CA GLN A 349 28.81 11.69 -19.51
C GLN A 349 27.77 12.64 -20.13
N ASN A 350 27.82 12.86 -21.44
CA ASN A 350 26.85 13.72 -22.12
C ASN A 350 25.41 13.18 -22.00
N MET A 351 25.21 11.86 -22.11
CA MET A 351 23.87 11.24 -21.96
C MET A 351 23.34 11.37 -20.54
N VAL A 352 24.18 11.14 -19.54
CA VAL A 352 23.85 11.22 -18.12
C VAL A 352 23.55 12.67 -17.71
N ASP A 353 24.36 13.63 -18.16
CA ASP A 353 24.12 15.05 -17.93
C ASP A 353 22.88 15.56 -18.68
N PHE A 354 22.60 15.03 -19.88
CA PHE A 354 21.36 15.30 -20.60
C PHE A 354 20.14 14.78 -19.83
N GLU A 355 20.19 13.56 -19.28
CA GLU A 355 19.11 13.03 -18.46
C GLU A 355 18.88 13.87 -17.19
N GLN A 356 19.93 14.42 -16.58
CA GLN A 356 19.80 15.36 -15.47
C GLN A 356 19.01 16.62 -15.88
N VAL A 357 19.30 17.18 -17.05
CA VAL A 357 18.54 18.33 -17.57
C VAL A 357 17.06 17.96 -17.76
N LEU A 358 16.77 16.77 -18.29
CA LEU A 358 15.39 16.31 -18.43
C LEU A 358 14.71 16.19 -17.06
N ALA A 359 15.30 15.43 -16.13
CA ALA A 359 14.71 15.07 -14.85
C ALA A 359 14.61 16.23 -13.84
N TYR A 360 15.62 17.10 -13.78
CA TYR A 360 15.69 18.17 -12.77
C TYR A 360 15.31 19.55 -13.32
N ASN A 361 15.67 19.89 -14.58
CA ASN A 361 15.43 21.24 -15.10
C ASN A 361 14.10 21.38 -15.86
N LEU A 362 13.67 20.34 -16.58
CA LEU A 362 12.47 20.39 -17.41
C LEU A 362 11.23 19.83 -16.70
N SER A 363 11.43 18.75 -15.96
CA SER A 363 10.38 18.03 -15.23
C SER A 363 9.83 18.85 -14.06
N THR A 364 8.55 18.63 -13.74
CA THR A 364 7.89 19.30 -12.61
C THR A 364 8.19 18.55 -11.31
N ASP A 365 8.37 19.27 -10.20
CA ASP A 365 8.60 18.67 -8.88
C ASP A 365 7.38 17.84 -8.41
N ASP A 366 7.66 16.82 -7.59
CA ASP A 366 6.64 15.89 -7.11
C ASP A 366 5.59 16.61 -6.23
N ASP A 367 5.99 17.69 -5.56
CA ASP A 367 5.14 18.45 -4.65
C ASP A 367 4.01 19.16 -5.39
N THR A 368 4.34 19.83 -6.49
CA THR A 368 3.39 20.51 -7.39
C THR A 368 2.49 19.51 -8.10
N ARG A 369 3.05 18.36 -8.48
CA ARG A 369 2.33 17.36 -9.26
C ARG A 369 1.23 16.66 -8.46
N ARG A 370 1.30 16.63 -7.13
CA ARG A 370 0.21 16.16 -6.24
C ARG A 370 -1.10 16.96 -6.38
N GLN A 371 -1.10 18.09 -7.10
CA GLN A 371 -2.30 18.84 -7.44
C GLN A 371 -2.95 18.31 -8.73
N PHE A 372 -3.62 17.16 -8.67
CA PHE A 372 -4.09 16.41 -9.86
C PHE A 372 -4.91 17.22 -10.87
N ASN A 373 -5.66 18.24 -10.43
CA ASN A 373 -6.50 19.05 -11.33
C ASN A 373 -5.69 19.76 -12.43
N ARG A 374 -4.43 20.12 -12.18
CA ARG A 374 -3.57 20.77 -13.19
C ARG A 374 -3.19 19.84 -14.34
N SER A 375 -3.26 18.53 -14.12
CA SER A 375 -2.86 17.50 -15.07
C SER A 375 -4.01 17.08 -16.00
N TRP A 376 -5.17 17.73 -15.91
CA TRP A 376 -6.34 17.47 -16.76
C TRP A 376 -6.44 18.44 -17.95
N ASN A 377 -5.63 18.22 -18.98
CA ASN A 377 -5.59 19.08 -20.18
C ASN A 377 -5.91 18.26 -21.44
N LEU A 378 -7.16 18.28 -21.87
CA LEU A 378 -7.60 17.46 -23.00
C LEU A 378 -7.12 18.02 -24.34
N MET A 379 -6.43 17.20 -25.12
CA MET A 379 -5.95 17.53 -26.45
C MET A 379 -6.29 16.40 -27.43
N SER A 380 -6.85 16.74 -28.59
CA SER A 380 -6.95 15.81 -29.70
C SER A 380 -5.58 15.60 -30.34
N ASN A 381 -5.43 14.55 -31.16
CA ASN A 381 -4.22 14.34 -31.94
C ASN A 381 -3.90 15.53 -32.88
N ALA A 382 -4.92 16.22 -33.39
CA ALA A 382 -4.75 17.44 -34.18
C ALA A 382 -4.22 18.61 -33.35
N ASP A 383 -4.71 18.77 -32.12
CA ASP A 383 -4.25 19.79 -31.18
C ASP A 383 -2.78 19.52 -30.80
N LEU A 384 -2.44 18.26 -30.48
CA LEU A 384 -1.07 17.84 -30.16
C LEU A 384 -0.11 18.11 -31.33
N THR A 385 -0.50 17.73 -32.55
CA THR A 385 0.31 17.95 -33.75
C THR A 385 0.56 19.44 -34.00
N THR A 386 -0.43 20.28 -33.73
CA THR A 386 -0.31 21.74 -33.90
C THR A 386 0.52 22.37 -32.78
N THR A 387 0.34 21.92 -31.54
CA THR A 387 0.92 22.54 -30.35
C THR A 387 2.36 22.07 -30.10
N TYR A 388 2.63 20.79 -30.35
CA TYR A 388 3.90 20.12 -30.06
C TYR A 388 4.46 19.37 -31.27
N PRO A 389 4.84 20.06 -32.36
CA PRO A 389 5.30 19.43 -33.60
C PRO A 389 6.69 18.78 -33.53
N PHE A 390 7.35 18.75 -32.36
CA PHE A 390 8.66 18.10 -32.20
C PHE A 390 8.65 16.59 -32.49
N ILE A 391 7.49 15.96 -32.34
CA ILE A 391 7.22 14.60 -32.83
C ILE A 391 5.98 14.59 -33.71
N ASP A 392 5.94 13.64 -34.65
CA ASP A 392 4.70 13.28 -35.33
C ASP A 392 3.88 12.37 -34.40
N TRP A 393 2.80 12.92 -33.84
CA TRP A 393 1.92 12.21 -32.93
C TRP A 393 1.17 11.05 -33.61
N ASN A 394 0.95 11.11 -34.93
CA ASN A 394 0.42 9.95 -35.67
C ASN A 394 1.42 8.80 -35.67
N ALA A 395 2.70 9.11 -35.89
CA ALA A 395 3.76 8.11 -35.86
C ALA A 395 3.93 7.50 -34.46
N TYR A 396 3.77 8.31 -33.41
CA TYR A 396 3.76 7.87 -32.02
C TYR A 396 2.57 6.96 -31.71
N PHE A 397 1.33 7.40 -31.97
CA PHE A 397 0.12 6.63 -31.66
C PHE A 397 -0.10 5.41 -32.55
N LYS A 398 0.58 5.32 -33.69
CA LYS A 398 0.62 4.09 -34.50
C LYS A 398 1.25 2.91 -33.75
N GLN A 399 2.05 3.16 -32.71
CA GLN A 399 2.72 2.12 -31.92
C GLN A 399 1.86 1.56 -30.79
N VAL A 400 0.76 2.23 -30.42
CA VAL A 400 -0.21 1.79 -29.39
C VAL A 400 -0.61 0.33 -29.63
N PRO A 401 -0.78 -0.50 -28.59
CA PRO A 401 -1.23 -1.89 -28.76
C PRO A 401 -2.51 -1.98 -29.59
N ASP A 402 -2.58 -2.97 -30.48
CA ASP A 402 -3.63 -3.08 -31.51
C ASP A 402 -5.04 -3.04 -30.92
N VAL A 403 -5.22 -3.57 -29.71
CA VAL A 403 -6.48 -3.57 -28.95
C VAL A 403 -7.05 -2.17 -28.72
N ALA A 404 -6.19 -1.16 -28.54
CA ALA A 404 -6.59 0.22 -28.26
C ALA A 404 -6.36 1.16 -29.46
N SER A 405 -5.68 0.69 -30.51
CA SER A 405 -5.33 1.49 -31.68
C SER A 405 -6.56 2.11 -32.35
N GLY A 406 -7.67 1.37 -32.43
CA GLY A 406 -8.92 1.91 -33.00
C GLY A 406 -9.55 3.04 -32.17
N VAL A 407 -9.36 3.03 -30.85
CA VAL A 407 -9.85 4.08 -29.94
C VAL A 407 -8.94 5.31 -30.05
N VAL A 408 -7.64 5.12 -29.82
CA VAL A 408 -6.66 6.21 -29.73
C VAL A 408 -6.48 6.95 -31.05
N ASN A 409 -6.50 6.22 -32.17
CA ASN A 409 -6.35 6.83 -33.51
C ASN A 409 -7.68 7.33 -34.11
N SER A 410 -8.79 7.30 -33.35
CA SER A 410 -10.03 7.89 -33.82
C SER A 410 -9.92 9.42 -33.83
N GLY A 411 -10.48 10.08 -34.86
CA GLY A 411 -10.38 11.54 -35.02
C GLY A 411 -11.05 12.36 -33.90
N THR A 412 -11.84 11.72 -33.04
CA THR A 412 -12.54 12.35 -31.92
C THR A 412 -11.90 12.06 -30.56
N TYR A 413 -10.89 11.20 -30.51
CA TYR A 413 -10.23 10.85 -29.25
C TYR A 413 -9.37 12.01 -28.74
N GLN A 414 -9.38 12.20 -27.43
CA GLN A 414 -8.55 13.20 -26.75
C GLN A 414 -7.74 12.51 -25.65
N VAL A 415 -6.47 12.87 -25.52
CA VAL A 415 -5.64 12.46 -24.39
C VAL A 415 -5.61 13.57 -23.36
N SER A 416 -5.33 13.25 -22.10
CA SER A 416 -5.02 14.27 -21.09
C SER A 416 -3.51 14.51 -21.04
N VAL A 417 -3.07 15.72 -21.35
CA VAL A 417 -1.67 16.13 -21.21
C VAL A 417 -1.41 16.61 -19.80
N MET A 418 -0.55 15.93 -19.05
CA MET A 418 -0.37 16.20 -17.61
C MET A 418 0.57 17.39 -17.38
N GLU A 419 1.63 17.52 -18.17
CA GLU A 419 2.65 18.58 -18.01
C GLU A 419 2.80 19.43 -19.27
N VAL A 420 1.81 20.28 -19.51
CA VAL A 420 1.72 21.17 -20.68
C VAL A 420 2.98 22.03 -20.87
N ASP A 421 3.48 22.62 -19.78
CA ASP A 421 4.63 23.52 -19.81
C ASP A 421 5.93 22.77 -20.12
N MET A 422 6.14 21.62 -19.48
CA MET A 422 7.31 20.78 -19.70
C MET A 422 7.36 20.28 -21.14
N ILE A 423 6.24 19.77 -21.69
CA ILE A 423 6.20 19.32 -23.09
C ILE A 423 6.40 20.52 -24.05
N GLY A 424 5.92 21.71 -23.69
CA GLY A 424 6.22 22.95 -24.41
C GLY A 424 7.71 23.29 -24.45
N GLN A 425 8.43 23.07 -23.34
CA GLN A 425 9.87 23.25 -23.26
C GLN A 425 10.63 22.19 -24.07
N LEU A 426 10.23 20.91 -23.99
CA LEU A 426 10.78 19.85 -24.84
C LEU A 426 10.61 20.18 -26.32
N ASN A 427 9.40 20.59 -26.70
CA ASN A 427 9.07 20.98 -28.07
C ASN A 427 9.96 22.13 -28.55
N SER A 428 10.12 23.16 -27.72
CA SER A 428 10.95 24.31 -28.03
C SER A 428 12.44 23.95 -28.09
N GLY A 429 12.92 23.06 -27.21
CA GLY A 429 14.30 22.58 -27.20
C GLY A 429 14.65 21.84 -28.48
N TYR A 430 13.77 20.94 -28.91
CA TYR A 430 13.99 20.14 -30.09
C TYR A 430 13.82 20.93 -31.40
N THR A 431 12.74 21.70 -31.55
CA THR A 431 12.47 22.45 -32.80
C THR A 431 13.49 23.55 -33.05
N ASN A 432 14.03 24.17 -31.99
CA ASN A 432 15.13 25.13 -32.10
C ASN A 432 16.52 24.48 -32.17
N LYS A 433 16.60 23.15 -32.36
CA LYS A 433 17.85 22.38 -32.46
C LYS A 433 18.83 22.62 -31.30
N LYS A 434 18.30 22.80 -30.09
CA LYS A 434 19.12 22.91 -28.87
C LYS A 434 19.62 21.56 -28.37
N PHE A 435 18.98 20.47 -28.79
CA PHE A 435 19.42 19.11 -28.43
C PHE A 435 20.52 18.65 -29.37
N ASP A 436 21.62 18.17 -28.79
CA ASP A 436 22.69 17.54 -29.55
C ASP A 436 22.23 16.20 -30.14
N ALA A 437 22.44 16.02 -31.44
CA ALA A 437 21.99 14.85 -32.18
C ALA A 437 22.59 13.55 -31.62
N THR A 438 23.91 13.57 -31.39
CA THR A 438 24.66 12.42 -30.90
C THR A 438 24.16 12.02 -29.52
N THR A 439 23.98 12.99 -28.63
CA THR A 439 23.53 12.77 -27.26
C THR A 439 22.10 12.21 -27.23
N LEU A 440 21.15 12.83 -27.93
CA LEU A 440 19.75 12.38 -27.94
C LEU A 440 19.59 10.96 -28.49
N VAL A 441 20.21 10.65 -29.64
CA VAL A 441 20.08 9.32 -30.25
C VAL A 441 20.66 8.26 -29.34
N ASN A 442 21.87 8.47 -28.82
CA ASN A 442 22.51 7.50 -27.95
C ASN A 442 21.80 7.39 -26.60
N TYR A 443 21.22 8.48 -26.09
CA TYR A 443 20.38 8.45 -24.90
C TYR A 443 19.20 7.48 -25.08
N LEU A 444 18.46 7.54 -26.19
CA LEU A 444 17.34 6.62 -26.44
C LEU A 444 17.78 5.15 -26.51
N TYR A 445 18.94 4.87 -27.12
CA TYR A 445 19.54 3.54 -27.11
C TYR A 445 20.00 3.11 -25.72
N MET A 446 20.57 4.02 -24.94
CA MET A 446 20.99 3.74 -23.57
C MET A 446 19.80 3.41 -22.69
N ARG A 447 18.68 4.14 -22.84
CA ARG A 447 17.40 3.83 -22.18
C ARG A 447 16.90 2.44 -22.56
N LEU A 448 17.02 2.06 -23.84
CA LEU A 448 16.71 0.70 -24.30
C LEU A 448 17.60 -0.34 -23.62
N LEU A 449 18.91 -0.15 -23.62
CA LEU A 449 19.87 -1.07 -23.03
C LEU A 449 19.67 -1.23 -21.52
N LEU A 450 19.52 -0.13 -20.77
CA LEU A 450 19.26 -0.14 -19.33
C LEU A 450 17.95 -0.87 -19.02
N GLY A 451 16.89 -0.53 -19.77
CA GLY A 451 15.56 -1.11 -19.62
C GLY A 451 15.43 -2.57 -20.12
N SER A 452 16.48 -3.12 -20.73
CA SER A 452 16.52 -4.48 -21.29
C SER A 452 17.76 -5.26 -20.83
N THR A 453 18.37 -4.86 -19.71
CA THR A 453 19.55 -5.54 -19.11
C THR A 453 19.30 -7.02 -18.83
N ILE A 454 18.04 -7.42 -18.67
CA ILE A 454 17.61 -8.81 -18.47
C ILE A 454 18.00 -9.74 -19.64
N TYR A 455 18.27 -9.15 -20.80
CA TYR A 455 18.67 -9.85 -22.02
C TYR A 455 20.19 -9.81 -22.25
N LEU A 456 20.99 -9.41 -21.25
CA LEU A 456 22.46 -9.38 -21.31
C LEU A 456 23.11 -10.50 -20.44
N PRO A 457 24.11 -11.24 -20.94
CA PRO A 457 24.72 -12.41 -20.26
C PRO A 457 25.59 -12.11 -19.03
N SER A 458 25.91 -10.86 -18.74
CA SER A 458 26.60 -10.52 -17.50
C SER A 458 26.01 -9.26 -16.92
N TYR A 459 25.40 -9.42 -15.75
CA TYR A 459 25.00 -8.33 -14.89
C TYR A 459 26.07 -8.19 -13.80
N SER A 460 26.36 -6.96 -13.37
CA SER A 460 27.29 -6.73 -12.27
C SER A 460 26.53 -6.40 -10.98
N ALA A 461 27.15 -6.64 -9.83
CA ALA A 461 26.62 -6.17 -8.56
C ALA A 461 26.65 -4.62 -8.42
N ALA A 462 27.32 -3.90 -9.33
CA ALA A 462 27.38 -2.43 -9.29
C ALA A 462 26.04 -1.75 -9.57
N PHE A 463 25.06 -2.50 -10.10
CA PHE A 463 23.71 -2.03 -10.38
C PHE A 463 22.77 -2.12 -9.16
N ASP A 464 23.23 -2.66 -8.03
CA ASP A 464 22.42 -2.87 -6.81
C ASP A 464 22.17 -1.58 -6.00
N HIS A 465 22.55 -0.41 -6.51
CA HIS A 465 22.52 0.85 -5.75
C HIS A 465 21.84 2.04 -6.44
N LEU A 466 21.22 1.86 -7.62
CA LEU A 466 20.58 2.96 -8.36
C LEU A 466 19.06 2.69 -8.50
N PRO A 467 18.23 3.20 -7.58
CA PRO A 467 16.78 2.97 -7.61
C PRO A 467 16.15 3.73 -8.77
N GLU A 468 15.27 3.04 -9.51
CA GLU A 468 14.65 3.59 -10.72
C GLU A 468 13.57 4.64 -10.43
N GLU A 469 13.22 5.48 -11.41
CA GLU A 469 12.13 6.43 -11.25
C GLU A 469 10.80 5.71 -11.02
N SER A 470 10.23 5.90 -9.83
CA SER A 470 8.81 5.66 -9.63
C SER A 470 8.05 6.67 -10.46
N ALA A 471 7.10 6.23 -11.31
CA ALA A 471 6.15 7.13 -11.95
C ALA A 471 5.18 7.65 -10.86
N VAL A 472 5.66 8.58 -10.02
CA VAL A 472 4.99 9.00 -8.79
C VAL A 472 3.61 9.58 -9.05
N LEU A 473 3.32 10.05 -10.27
CA LEU A 473 2.19 10.94 -10.53
C LEU A 473 1.37 10.52 -11.73
N GLY A 474 0.92 9.29 -11.63
CA GLY A 474 0.05 8.57 -12.53
C GLY A 474 0.32 7.11 -12.23
N LEU A 475 -0.32 6.59 -11.18
CA LEU A 475 -0.33 5.17 -10.88
C LEU A 475 -0.72 4.49 -12.19
N SER A 476 0.25 3.90 -12.88
CA SER A 476 -0.09 2.95 -13.92
C SER A 476 -0.93 1.92 -13.18
N ARG A 477 -2.24 1.87 -13.48
CA ARG A 477 -3.24 1.02 -12.77
C ARG A 477 -2.78 -0.41 -12.56
N ARG A 478 -1.87 -0.86 -13.42
CA ARG A 478 -0.89 -1.89 -13.14
C ARG A 478 0.46 -1.26 -13.35
N GLU A 479 1.40 -1.46 -12.42
CA GLU A 479 2.81 -1.18 -12.66
C GLU A 479 3.11 -1.60 -14.10
N LYS A 480 3.69 -0.70 -14.90
CA LYS A 480 4.34 -1.11 -16.15
C LYS A 480 5.42 -2.06 -15.69
N THR A 481 5.11 -3.36 -15.60
CA THR A 481 5.97 -4.40 -15.07
C THR A 481 7.13 -4.55 -16.02
N ARG A 482 8.09 -3.65 -15.85
CA ARG A 482 9.44 -3.83 -16.34
C ARG A 482 10.11 -4.72 -15.35
N PHE A 483 10.26 -5.95 -15.80
CA PHE A 483 11.25 -6.95 -15.44
C PHE A 483 12.43 -6.37 -14.63
N THR A 484 12.19 -6.21 -13.34
CA THR A 484 13.21 -6.42 -12.33
C THR A 484 13.57 -7.91 -12.37
N GLN A 485 14.28 -8.38 -13.41
CA GLN A 485 15.06 -9.60 -13.24
C GLN A 485 16.00 -9.34 -12.10
N PHE A 486 15.97 -10.20 -11.08
CA PHE A 486 17.00 -10.23 -10.04
C PHE A 486 17.36 -8.85 -9.47
N ARG A 487 16.42 -7.90 -9.54
CA ARG A 487 16.47 -6.65 -8.83
C ARG A 487 15.55 -6.84 -7.65
N PRO A 488 16.10 -6.88 -6.44
CA PRO A 488 15.32 -6.81 -5.21
C PRO A 488 14.60 -5.46 -5.06
N GLN A 489 14.47 -4.63 -6.12
CA GLN A 489 14.50 -3.18 -5.99
C GLN A 489 13.20 -2.42 -6.24
N LEU A 490 12.19 -2.98 -6.92
CA LEU A 490 10.85 -2.42 -6.72
C LEU A 490 10.35 -2.76 -5.31
N SER A 491 10.90 -3.83 -4.71
CA SER A 491 10.91 -3.94 -3.26
C SER A 491 11.85 -2.94 -2.58
N VAL A 492 13.03 -2.51 -3.10
CA VAL A 492 13.97 -1.54 -2.45
C VAL A 492 13.36 -0.16 -2.17
N LEU A 493 12.40 0.31 -2.96
CA LEU A 493 11.67 1.54 -2.58
C LEU A 493 10.86 1.39 -1.27
N LEU A 494 10.58 0.14 -0.87
CA LEU A 494 9.96 -0.23 0.41
C LEU A 494 10.85 -1.15 1.26
N SER A 495 12.11 -1.45 0.86
CA SER A 495 12.89 -2.58 1.39
C SER A 495 14.34 -2.27 1.71
N HIS A 496 14.64 -2.44 3.00
CA HIS A 496 15.96 -2.29 3.57
C HIS A 496 16.84 -3.54 3.48
N ARG A 497 16.44 -4.54 2.69
CA ARG A 497 17.30 -5.64 2.25
C ARG A 497 16.56 -6.51 1.24
N PRO A 498 17.22 -6.96 0.16
CA PRO A 498 16.75 -8.06 -0.65
C PRO A 498 16.31 -9.24 0.23
N ILE A 499 15.29 -9.98 -0.20
CA ILE A 499 15.33 -11.42 0.05
C ILE A 499 16.64 -11.86 -0.60
N ASP A 500 17.65 -12.19 0.18
CA ASP A 500 19.02 -12.43 -0.29
C ASP A 500 18.95 -13.32 -1.54
N ALA A 501 19.23 -12.74 -2.71
CA ALA A 501 19.10 -13.45 -3.99
C ALA A 501 20.08 -14.64 -4.07
N GLU A 502 21.14 -14.61 -3.25
CA GLU A 502 22.09 -15.70 -3.08
C GLU A 502 21.60 -16.84 -2.17
N SER A 503 20.61 -16.60 -1.29
CA SER A 503 20.08 -17.62 -0.37
C SER A 503 18.63 -18.05 -0.66
N THR A 504 17.92 -17.30 -1.50
CA THR A 504 16.55 -17.64 -1.92
C THR A 504 16.60 -18.74 -2.98
N PRO A 505 15.95 -19.89 -2.77
CA PRO A 505 15.84 -20.96 -3.75
C PRO A 505 15.32 -20.44 -5.10
N THR A 506 15.93 -20.90 -6.20
CA THR A 506 15.57 -20.55 -7.57
C THR A 506 14.07 -20.56 -7.82
N GLU A 507 13.37 -21.56 -7.28
CA GLU A 507 11.93 -21.73 -7.46
C GLU A 507 11.11 -20.59 -6.86
N ALA A 508 11.49 -20.04 -5.69
CA ALA A 508 10.77 -18.92 -5.09
C ALA A 508 10.98 -17.62 -5.90
N ASN A 509 12.16 -17.43 -6.50
CA ASN A 509 12.41 -16.33 -7.42
C ASN A 509 11.58 -16.46 -8.71
N CYS A 510 11.44 -17.68 -9.23
CA CYS A 510 10.59 -17.96 -10.39
C CYS A 510 9.10 -17.76 -10.07
N ALA A 511 8.65 -18.14 -8.87
CA ALA A 511 7.31 -17.84 -8.40
C ALA A 511 7.08 -16.31 -8.27
N ASN A 512 8.07 -15.55 -7.80
CA ASN A 512 7.97 -14.08 -7.74
C ASN A 512 7.80 -13.46 -9.12
N MET A 513 8.59 -13.93 -10.09
CA MET A 513 8.47 -13.45 -11.46
C MET A 513 7.11 -13.79 -12.07
N ALA A 514 6.60 -14.99 -11.82
CA ALA A 514 5.28 -15.39 -12.28
C ALA A 514 4.16 -14.60 -11.58
N ASN A 515 4.28 -14.35 -10.26
CA ASN A 515 3.38 -13.47 -9.52
C ASN A 515 3.37 -12.05 -10.10
N ASN A 516 4.51 -11.51 -10.54
CA ASN A 516 4.56 -10.17 -11.13
C ASN A 516 3.98 -10.11 -12.55
N LEU A 517 4.22 -11.13 -13.39
CA LEU A 517 3.87 -11.09 -14.82
C LEU A 517 2.53 -11.77 -15.17
N MET A 518 2.07 -12.67 -14.30
CA MET A 518 0.85 -13.47 -14.41
C MET A 518 0.01 -13.37 -13.12
N GLN A 519 -0.13 -12.15 -12.60
CA GLN A 519 -0.67 -11.81 -11.28
C GLN A 519 -1.90 -12.60 -10.81
N PHE A 520 -2.87 -12.84 -11.69
CA PHE A 520 -4.10 -13.53 -11.30
C PHE A 520 -4.03 -15.04 -11.46
N ALA A 521 -3.20 -15.55 -12.38
CA ALA A 521 -2.95 -17.00 -12.49
C ALA A 521 -2.12 -17.50 -11.31
N ASN A 522 -1.00 -16.83 -11.00
CA ASN A 522 -0.23 -17.13 -9.80
C ASN A 522 -1.02 -16.78 -8.51
N GLY A 523 -1.80 -15.70 -8.52
CA GLY A 523 -2.75 -15.39 -7.46
C GLY A 523 -3.70 -16.57 -7.17
N ARG A 524 -4.29 -17.18 -8.20
CA ARG A 524 -5.12 -18.39 -8.05
C ARG A 524 -4.34 -19.55 -7.40
N VAL A 525 -3.07 -19.78 -7.79
CA VAL A 525 -2.20 -20.79 -7.15
C VAL A 525 -2.07 -20.52 -5.64
N PHE A 526 -1.77 -19.27 -5.26
CA PHE A 526 -1.62 -18.90 -3.86
C PHE A 526 -2.93 -19.04 -3.07
N ILE A 527 -4.05 -18.61 -3.65
CA ILE A 527 -5.37 -18.74 -3.01
C ILE A 527 -5.76 -20.22 -2.80
N ASP A 528 -5.46 -21.10 -3.76
CA ASP A 528 -5.75 -22.53 -3.62
C ASP A 528 -4.89 -23.20 -2.54
N TYR A 529 -3.69 -22.67 -2.28
CA TYR A 529 -2.84 -23.10 -1.15
C TYR A 529 -3.40 -22.62 0.19
N MET A 530 -3.69 -21.31 0.30
CA MET A 530 -4.09 -20.68 1.58
C MET A 530 -5.53 -21.02 1.99
N TYR A 531 -6.44 -21.09 1.01
CA TYR A 531 -7.87 -21.26 1.22
C TYR A 531 -8.43 -22.39 0.35
N PRO A 532 -8.15 -23.66 0.72
CA PRO A 532 -8.44 -24.82 -0.12
C PRO A 532 -9.95 -25.12 -0.29
N ASN A 533 -10.82 -24.49 0.50
CA ASN A 533 -12.26 -24.71 0.44
C ASN A 533 -13.06 -23.41 0.70
N GLN A 534 -14.35 -23.43 0.31
CA GLN A 534 -15.22 -22.27 0.44
C GLN A 534 -15.36 -21.78 1.90
N ALA A 535 -15.39 -22.68 2.88
CA ALA A 535 -15.48 -22.29 4.28
C ALA A 535 -14.25 -21.48 4.75
N SER A 536 -13.05 -21.83 4.30
CA SER A 536 -11.85 -21.04 4.58
C SER A 536 -11.87 -19.65 3.91
N ILE A 537 -12.43 -19.55 2.70
CA ILE A 537 -12.62 -18.28 1.98
C ILE A 537 -13.66 -17.39 2.70
N ASP A 538 -14.79 -17.96 3.08
CA ASP A 538 -15.85 -17.24 3.78
C ASP A 538 -15.35 -16.75 5.15
N SER A 539 -14.64 -17.62 5.87
CA SER A 539 -14.07 -17.32 7.19
C SER A 539 -13.07 -16.16 7.14
N ILE A 540 -12.10 -16.18 6.20
CA ILE A 540 -11.11 -15.10 6.12
C ILE A 540 -11.77 -13.77 5.74
N ARG A 541 -12.71 -13.79 4.79
CA ARG A 541 -13.43 -12.58 4.35
C ARG A 541 -14.33 -12.01 5.45
N GLN A 542 -15.00 -12.87 6.21
CA GLN A 542 -15.85 -12.45 7.31
C GLN A 542 -15.03 -11.77 8.43
N GLN A 543 -13.91 -12.38 8.82
CA GLN A 543 -13.09 -11.86 9.91
C GLN A 543 -12.41 -10.54 9.55
N VAL A 544 -11.75 -10.49 8.39
CA VAL A 544 -11.09 -9.26 7.91
C VAL A 544 -12.11 -8.19 7.57
N GLY A 545 -13.23 -8.55 6.94
CA GLY A 545 -14.34 -7.63 6.67
C GLY A 545 -14.96 -7.05 7.94
N GLY A 546 -15.03 -7.84 9.03
CA GLY A 546 -15.45 -7.39 10.35
C GLY A 546 -14.53 -6.31 10.93
N ILE A 547 -13.21 -6.57 10.91
CA ILE A 547 -12.20 -5.58 11.34
C ILE A 547 -12.35 -4.29 10.52
N ILE A 548 -12.36 -4.37 9.18
CA ILE A 548 -12.48 -3.19 8.31
C ILE A 548 -13.81 -2.45 8.56
N GLY A 549 -14.90 -3.16 8.81
CA GLY A 549 -16.19 -2.58 9.17
C GLY A 549 -16.13 -1.76 10.47
N ASN A 550 -15.46 -2.28 11.49
CA ASN A 550 -15.27 -1.60 12.76
C ASN A 550 -14.35 -0.37 12.61
N ILE A 551 -13.25 -0.51 11.86
CA ILE A 551 -12.35 0.62 11.54
C ILE A 551 -13.09 1.76 10.84
N LEU A 552 -13.90 1.45 9.83
CA LEU A 552 -14.67 2.45 9.09
C LEU A 552 -15.66 3.19 10.01
N THR A 553 -16.34 2.45 10.89
CA THR A 553 -17.27 3.03 11.87
C THR A 553 -16.53 3.91 12.88
N SER A 554 -15.37 3.49 13.36
CA SER A 554 -14.54 4.29 14.28
C SER A 554 -13.96 5.54 13.63
N PHE A 555 -13.53 5.45 12.37
CA PHE A 555 -13.08 6.59 11.59
C PHE A 555 -14.21 7.62 11.40
N GLN A 556 -15.43 7.16 11.11
CA GLN A 556 -16.61 8.03 11.09
C GLN A 556 -16.82 8.73 12.45
N GLY A 557 -16.72 8.01 13.56
CA GLY A 557 -16.77 8.61 14.90
C GLY A 557 -15.68 9.67 15.14
N MET A 558 -14.48 9.49 14.57
CA MET A 558 -13.43 10.51 14.61
C MET A 558 -13.81 11.75 13.80
N LEU A 559 -14.42 11.57 12.62
CA LEU A 559 -14.90 12.70 11.81
C LEU A 559 -15.87 13.58 12.58
N ASP A 560 -16.71 13.01 13.46
CA ASP A 560 -17.65 13.73 14.35
C ASP A 560 -16.95 14.61 15.42
N GLN A 561 -15.67 14.40 15.69
CA GLN A 561 -14.92 15.13 16.70
C GLN A 561 -13.99 16.21 16.12
N LEU A 562 -13.90 16.34 14.79
CA LEU A 562 -13.02 17.32 14.15
C LEU A 562 -13.62 18.73 14.18
N ASP A 563 -13.09 19.62 15.02
CA ASP A 563 -13.58 21.00 15.16
C ASP A 563 -13.28 21.88 13.92
N TRP A 564 -12.26 21.52 13.14
CA TRP A 564 -11.84 22.28 11.96
C TRP A 564 -12.69 21.99 10.70
N MET A 565 -13.61 21.02 10.77
CA MET A 565 -14.45 20.58 9.65
C MET A 565 -15.91 21.00 9.86
N ASP A 566 -16.48 21.77 8.95
CA ASP A 566 -17.89 22.15 9.01
C ASP A 566 -18.85 20.99 8.67
N GLN A 567 -20.15 21.21 8.90
CA GLN A 567 -21.19 20.18 8.74
C GLN A 567 -21.31 19.68 7.29
N ASP A 568 -21.18 20.56 6.30
CA ASP A 568 -21.32 20.20 4.89
C ASP A 568 -20.13 19.33 4.44
N THR A 569 -18.91 19.75 4.79
CA THR A 569 -17.68 18.99 4.51
C THR A 569 -17.71 17.65 5.23
N ARG A 570 -18.17 17.61 6.48
CA ARG A 570 -18.31 16.38 7.26
C ARG A 570 -19.31 15.42 6.61
N LYS A 571 -20.47 15.90 6.17
CA LYS A 571 -21.44 15.09 5.44
C LYS A 571 -20.82 14.46 4.18
N PHE A 572 -20.04 15.22 3.41
CA PHE A 572 -19.33 14.68 2.26
C PHE A 572 -18.30 13.62 2.66
N ALA A 573 -17.54 13.83 3.74
CA ALA A 573 -16.60 12.84 4.24
C ALA A 573 -17.30 11.53 4.63
N TYR A 574 -18.46 11.63 5.30
CA TYR A 574 -19.34 10.48 5.57
C TYR A 574 -19.77 9.77 4.30
N ASP A 575 -20.34 10.49 3.33
CA ASP A 575 -20.80 9.92 2.07
C ASP A 575 -19.64 9.23 1.33
N LYS A 576 -18.42 9.79 1.41
CA LYS A 576 -17.21 9.16 0.86
C LYS A 576 -16.89 7.83 1.55
N THR A 577 -16.87 7.78 2.88
CA THR A 577 -16.61 6.53 3.62
C THR A 577 -17.66 5.45 3.34
N VAL A 578 -18.95 5.81 3.28
CA VAL A 578 -20.05 4.86 3.05
C VAL A 578 -19.96 4.22 1.66
N ASN A 579 -19.48 4.97 0.68
CA ASN A 579 -19.37 4.51 -0.70
C ASN A 579 -18.05 3.80 -1.02
N ILE A 580 -17.13 3.61 -0.06
CA ILE A 580 -15.86 2.90 -0.31
C ILE A 580 -16.11 1.46 -0.75
N ILE A 581 -15.46 1.05 -1.83
CA ILE A 581 -15.40 -0.36 -2.24
C ILE A 581 -14.32 -1.08 -1.42
N LYS A 582 -14.65 -2.26 -0.93
CA LYS A 582 -13.75 -3.10 -0.11
C LYS A 582 -13.40 -4.37 -0.88
N ASN A 583 -12.16 -4.49 -1.31
CA ASN A 583 -11.65 -5.69 -1.95
C ASN A 583 -10.87 -6.52 -0.92
N ILE A 584 -11.38 -7.71 -0.57
CA ILE A 584 -10.82 -8.52 0.52
C ILE A 584 -10.30 -9.86 -0.05
N ALA A 585 -9.03 -10.13 0.24
CA ALA A 585 -8.23 -11.29 -0.12
C ALA A 585 -7.94 -11.43 -1.63
N PHE A 586 -8.97 -11.57 -2.46
CA PHE A 586 -8.81 -11.79 -3.90
C PHE A 586 -10.13 -11.59 -4.65
N PRO A 587 -10.10 -11.30 -5.97
CA PRO A 587 -11.31 -11.19 -6.78
C PRO A 587 -11.87 -12.57 -7.15
N ASP A 588 -13.19 -12.75 -7.01
CA ASP A 588 -13.86 -14.07 -7.14
C ASP A 588 -13.61 -14.78 -8.48
N TRP A 589 -13.50 -14.00 -9.57
CA TRP A 589 -13.39 -14.55 -10.91
C TRP A 589 -12.11 -15.38 -11.12
N ILE A 590 -11.07 -15.22 -10.30
CA ILE A 590 -9.84 -16.02 -10.44
C ILE A 590 -10.03 -17.47 -9.98
N LYS A 591 -11.03 -17.73 -9.13
CA LYS A 591 -11.43 -19.08 -8.70
C LYS A 591 -12.30 -19.80 -9.74
N ASN A 592 -12.73 -19.08 -10.78
CA ASN A 592 -13.48 -19.63 -11.90
C ASN A 592 -12.53 -19.83 -13.09
N ASP A 593 -12.33 -21.08 -13.51
CA ASP A 593 -11.39 -21.41 -14.59
C ASP A 593 -11.77 -20.74 -15.92
N THR A 594 -13.07 -20.55 -16.21
CA THR A 594 -13.52 -19.82 -17.41
C THR A 594 -13.15 -18.35 -17.36
N GLY A 595 -13.35 -17.70 -16.21
CA GLY A 595 -12.99 -16.28 -16.02
C GLY A 595 -11.48 -16.07 -16.07
N LEU A 596 -10.72 -16.94 -15.41
CA LEU A 596 -9.27 -16.91 -15.38
C LEU A 596 -8.67 -17.17 -16.78
N ASP A 597 -9.20 -18.14 -17.52
CA ASP A 597 -8.73 -18.46 -18.87
C ASP A 597 -9.05 -17.33 -19.86
N LEU A 598 -10.25 -16.74 -19.77
CA LEU A 598 -10.64 -15.60 -20.61
C LEU A 598 -9.73 -14.39 -20.39
N TYR A 599 -9.29 -14.15 -19.15
CA TYR A 599 -8.37 -13.05 -18.86
C TYR A 599 -6.99 -13.26 -19.52
N HIS A 600 -6.54 -14.51 -19.65
CA HIS A 600 -5.22 -14.87 -20.21
C HIS A 600 -5.32 -15.42 -21.65
N ASP A 601 -6.42 -15.20 -22.36
CA ASP A 601 -6.71 -15.84 -23.65
C ASP A 601 -5.73 -15.42 -24.76
N THR A 602 -5.32 -14.15 -24.77
CA THR A 602 -4.35 -13.60 -25.74
C THR A 602 -2.90 -14.01 -25.48
N LEU A 603 -2.58 -14.52 -24.29
CA LEU A 603 -1.24 -15.00 -23.97
C LEU A 603 -1.04 -16.40 -24.53
N ASN A 604 -0.09 -16.60 -25.45
CA ASN A 604 0.13 -17.89 -26.09
C ASN A 604 1.59 -18.35 -26.06
N PHE A 605 1.87 -19.42 -25.31
CA PHE A 605 3.16 -20.09 -25.25
C PHE A 605 3.18 -21.34 -26.12
N VAL A 606 4.11 -21.43 -27.06
CA VAL A 606 4.34 -22.62 -27.90
C VAL A 606 5.49 -23.45 -27.33
N ASP A 607 5.60 -24.73 -27.72
CA ASP A 607 6.56 -25.66 -27.06
C ASP A 607 8.03 -25.35 -27.33
N LYS A 608 8.31 -24.60 -28.40
CA LYS A 608 9.66 -24.13 -28.74
C LYS A 608 10.06 -22.82 -28.06
N ASP A 609 9.14 -22.17 -27.33
CA ASP A 609 9.46 -20.93 -26.63
C ASP A 609 10.47 -21.23 -25.52
N THR A 610 11.57 -20.49 -25.51
CA THR A 610 12.46 -20.39 -24.36
C THR A 610 11.82 -19.53 -23.27
N TYR A 611 12.42 -19.53 -22.09
CA TYR A 611 12.04 -18.63 -21.01
C TYR A 611 12.01 -17.15 -21.45
N PHE A 612 13.00 -16.71 -22.23
CA PHE A 612 13.09 -15.32 -22.70
C PHE A 612 12.05 -14.97 -23.77
N ASP A 613 11.66 -15.94 -24.61
CA ASP A 613 10.52 -15.76 -25.53
C ASP A 613 9.21 -15.59 -24.75
N MET A 614 9.04 -16.33 -23.65
CA MET A 614 7.88 -16.18 -22.77
C MET A 614 7.89 -14.81 -22.07
N LEU A 615 9.06 -14.30 -21.65
CA LEU A 615 9.18 -12.94 -21.10
C LEU A 615 8.74 -11.87 -22.10
N GLU A 616 9.21 -11.90 -23.36
CA GLU A 616 8.77 -10.94 -24.39
C GLU A 616 7.25 -10.98 -24.58
N LYS A 617 6.66 -12.18 -24.60
CA LYS A 617 5.20 -12.36 -24.74
C LYS A 617 4.43 -11.88 -23.52
N LEU A 618 4.98 -12.06 -22.31
CA LEU A 618 4.40 -11.52 -21.08
C LEU A 618 4.48 -10.00 -21.04
N THR A 619 5.55 -9.38 -21.54
CA THR A 619 5.62 -7.91 -21.72
C THR A 619 4.47 -7.44 -22.60
N ALA A 620 4.33 -8.05 -23.78
CA ALA A 620 3.30 -7.68 -24.74
C ALA A 620 1.88 -7.91 -24.17
N PHE A 621 1.68 -9.00 -23.42
CA PHE A 621 0.42 -9.28 -22.74
C PHE A 621 0.07 -8.24 -21.68
N ASN A 622 1.01 -7.86 -20.81
CA ASN A 622 0.75 -6.88 -19.76
C ASN A 622 0.46 -5.48 -20.34
N LEU A 623 1.20 -5.08 -21.39
CA LEU A 623 0.86 -3.87 -22.17
C LEU A 623 -0.52 -4.00 -22.81
N TYR A 624 -0.85 -5.14 -23.42
CA TYR A 624 -2.18 -5.38 -24.00
C TYR A 624 -3.28 -5.18 -22.95
N ILE A 625 -3.18 -5.76 -21.75
CA ILE A 625 -4.24 -5.62 -20.74
C ILE A 625 -4.33 -4.18 -20.22
N GLN A 626 -3.21 -3.49 -20.01
CA GLN A 626 -3.22 -2.07 -19.60
C GLN A 626 -4.00 -1.22 -20.60
N TYR A 627 -3.71 -1.35 -21.90
CA TYR A 627 -4.36 -0.53 -22.93
C TYR A 627 -5.76 -1.03 -23.31
N LYS A 628 -6.10 -2.31 -23.06
CA LYS A 628 -7.46 -2.85 -23.23
C LYS A 628 -8.49 -2.08 -22.41
N GLN A 629 -8.11 -1.50 -21.27
CA GLN A 629 -9.01 -0.66 -20.46
C GLN A 629 -9.62 0.51 -21.25
N LEU A 630 -8.91 1.07 -22.24
CA LEU A 630 -9.41 2.15 -23.10
C LEU A 630 -10.60 1.73 -23.99
N THR A 631 -10.87 0.43 -24.11
CA THR A 631 -11.98 -0.10 -24.93
C THR A 631 -13.26 -0.31 -24.13
N VAL A 632 -13.22 -0.08 -22.80
CA VAL A 632 -14.38 -0.24 -21.93
C VAL A 632 -15.42 0.84 -22.25
N ASN A 633 -16.58 0.40 -22.74
CA ASN A 633 -17.75 1.25 -22.98
C ASN A 633 -18.66 1.23 -21.74
N GLY A 634 -18.30 2.00 -20.71
CA GLY A 634 -19.03 2.04 -19.45
C GLY A 634 -18.25 2.71 -18.33
N PRO A 635 -18.79 2.73 -17.10
CA PRO A 635 -18.09 3.27 -15.94
C PRO A 635 -16.81 2.48 -15.66
N ALA A 636 -15.81 3.16 -15.10
CA ALA A 636 -14.63 2.50 -14.59
C ALA A 636 -15.00 1.48 -13.49
N ASP A 637 -14.33 0.34 -13.51
CA ASP A 637 -14.59 -0.72 -12.54
C ASP A 637 -13.98 -0.38 -11.18
N ARG A 638 -14.82 0.02 -10.23
CA ARG A 638 -14.41 0.33 -8.85
C ARG A 638 -14.05 -0.91 -8.02
N HIS A 639 -14.36 -2.11 -8.52
CA HIS A 639 -13.96 -3.38 -7.94
C HIS A 639 -12.67 -3.94 -8.57
N ASP A 640 -11.99 -3.18 -9.44
CA ASP A 640 -10.70 -3.59 -9.97
C ASP A 640 -9.71 -3.81 -8.82
N PHE A 641 -9.13 -5.01 -8.78
CA PHE A 641 -8.22 -5.40 -7.72
C PHE A 641 -6.85 -4.74 -7.91
N LEU A 642 -6.48 -4.35 -9.14
CA LEU A 642 -5.27 -3.60 -9.51
C LEU A 642 -3.89 -4.23 -9.19
N GLY A 643 -3.82 -5.28 -8.37
CA GLY A 643 -2.56 -5.93 -8.01
C GLY A 643 -2.62 -7.45 -7.86
N GLN A 644 -1.52 -8.05 -7.40
CA GLN A 644 -1.42 -9.50 -7.18
C GLN A 644 -2.09 -9.90 -5.85
N PRO A 645 -3.01 -10.88 -5.82
CA PRO A 645 -3.60 -11.37 -4.57
C PRO A 645 -2.59 -11.96 -3.57
N GLY A 646 -1.45 -12.48 -4.03
CA GLY A 646 -0.42 -13.08 -3.17
C GLY A 646 0.66 -12.12 -2.68
N THR A 647 0.58 -10.83 -3.03
CA THR A 647 1.52 -9.80 -2.57
C THR A 647 1.22 -9.42 -1.12
N VAL A 648 2.28 -9.21 -0.33
CA VAL A 648 2.18 -8.62 1.01
C VAL A 648 2.22 -7.10 0.84
N ASN A 649 1.04 -6.50 0.72
CA ASN A 649 0.84 -5.06 0.73
C ASN A 649 -0.66 -4.75 0.95
N ALA A 650 -1.04 -3.49 1.04
CA ALA A 650 -2.41 -3.01 0.89
C ALA A 650 -2.40 -1.71 0.07
N TRP A 651 -3.56 -1.25 -0.41
CA TRP A 651 -3.65 0.03 -1.12
C TRP A 651 -5.05 0.63 -1.11
N TYR A 652 -5.08 1.96 -1.12
CA TYR A 652 -6.21 2.81 -1.49
C TYR A 652 -6.04 3.38 -2.89
N GLN A 653 -7.14 3.48 -3.64
CA GLN A 653 -7.16 4.02 -5.00
C GLN A 653 -8.18 5.16 -5.06
N PRO A 654 -7.74 6.43 -5.00
CA PRO A 654 -8.62 7.58 -4.88
C PRO A 654 -9.64 7.69 -6.00
N GLU A 655 -9.23 7.40 -7.23
CA GLU A 655 -10.02 7.52 -8.44
C GLU A 655 -11.04 6.38 -8.63
N LEU A 656 -10.96 5.34 -7.79
CA LEU A 656 -11.97 4.29 -7.66
C LEU A 656 -12.73 4.37 -6.32
N ASN A 657 -12.25 5.19 -5.39
CA ASN A 657 -12.65 5.18 -3.99
C ASN A 657 -12.77 3.74 -3.45
N SER A 658 -11.67 2.99 -3.54
CA SER A 658 -11.59 1.57 -3.17
C SER A 658 -10.38 1.28 -2.28
N ILE A 659 -10.55 0.46 -1.24
CA ILE A 659 -9.49 -0.11 -0.40
C ILE A 659 -9.33 -1.61 -0.70
N THR A 660 -8.09 -2.07 -0.81
CA THR A 660 -7.77 -3.46 -1.18
C THR A 660 -6.79 -4.10 -0.21
N PHE A 661 -7.14 -5.29 0.28
CA PHE A 661 -6.34 -6.10 1.19
C PHE A 661 -6.11 -7.50 0.57
N PRO A 662 -5.01 -7.69 -0.20
CA PRO A 662 -4.61 -8.98 -0.76
C PRO A 662 -4.48 -10.10 0.28
N ALA A 663 -4.75 -11.33 -0.13
CA ALA A 663 -4.56 -12.50 0.71
C ALA A 663 -3.12 -12.60 1.24
N GLY A 664 -2.15 -12.10 0.47
CA GLY A 664 -0.75 -12.12 0.84
C GLY A 664 -0.42 -11.38 2.13
N ILE A 665 -1.14 -10.30 2.48
CA ILE A 665 -0.92 -9.58 3.76
C ILE A 665 -1.69 -10.19 4.93
N LEU A 666 -2.65 -11.10 4.68
CA LEU A 666 -3.50 -11.71 5.71
C LEU A 666 -2.81 -12.88 6.42
N VAL A 667 -1.56 -12.65 6.83
CA VAL A 667 -0.66 -13.61 7.48
C VAL A 667 0.08 -12.93 8.65
N PRO A 668 0.63 -13.69 9.62
CA PRO A 668 1.51 -13.14 10.64
C PRO A 668 2.71 -12.37 10.07
N PRO A 669 3.16 -11.26 10.69
CA PRO A 669 2.68 -10.69 11.95
C PRO A 669 1.49 -9.72 11.82
N TYR A 670 0.91 -9.56 10.64
CA TYR A 670 -0.18 -8.60 10.42
C TYR A 670 -1.53 -9.13 10.90
N PHE A 671 -1.79 -10.41 10.64
CA PHE A 671 -3.08 -11.01 10.91
C PHE A 671 -2.99 -12.52 11.16
N ASN A 672 -3.72 -13.00 12.16
CA ASN A 672 -4.06 -14.41 12.29
C ASN A 672 -5.49 -14.54 12.84
N PRO A 673 -6.39 -15.29 12.19
CA PRO A 673 -7.75 -15.55 12.67
C PRO A 673 -7.88 -15.99 14.13
N GLN A 674 -6.85 -16.63 14.66
CA GLN A 674 -6.84 -17.21 16.00
C GLN A 674 -6.05 -16.39 17.02
N TRP A 675 -5.51 -15.22 16.64
CA TRP A 675 -4.84 -14.32 17.59
C TRP A 675 -5.83 -13.48 18.40
N PRO A 676 -5.39 -12.97 19.57
CA PRO A 676 -6.10 -11.90 20.24
C PRO A 676 -6.41 -10.74 19.27
N SER A 677 -7.63 -10.27 19.33
CA SER A 677 -8.14 -9.09 18.66
C SER A 677 -7.25 -7.88 18.92
N SER A 678 -6.72 -7.68 20.13
CA SER A 678 -5.76 -6.59 20.39
C SER A 678 -4.57 -6.58 19.42
N ILE A 679 -4.03 -7.76 19.09
CA ILE A 679 -2.91 -7.92 18.15
C ILE A 679 -3.40 -7.76 16.71
N ASN A 680 -4.55 -8.36 16.36
CA ASN A 680 -5.12 -8.22 15.01
C ASN A 680 -5.54 -6.78 14.67
N TYR A 681 -6.05 -6.00 15.64
CA TYR A 681 -6.32 -4.59 15.45
C TYR A 681 -5.03 -3.75 15.44
N GLY A 682 -4.03 -4.10 16.24
CA GLY A 682 -2.71 -3.46 16.20
C GLY A 682 -1.96 -3.69 14.88
N GLY A 683 -2.17 -4.84 14.24
CA GLY A 683 -1.63 -5.18 12.91
C GLY A 683 -2.58 -4.82 11.77
N MET A 684 -3.47 -5.74 11.39
CA MET A 684 -4.41 -5.54 10.27
C MET A 684 -5.39 -4.39 10.50
N GLY A 685 -5.81 -4.11 11.72
CA GLY A 685 -6.66 -2.94 12.02
C GLY A 685 -5.96 -1.63 11.69
N LEU A 686 -4.68 -1.49 12.06
CA LEU A 686 -3.83 -0.36 11.67
C LEU A 686 -3.76 -0.23 10.16
N VAL A 687 -3.39 -1.30 9.45
CA VAL A 687 -3.28 -1.27 7.98
C VAL A 687 -4.61 -0.87 7.35
N ALA A 688 -5.74 -1.40 7.85
CA ALA A 688 -7.06 -1.00 7.36
C ALA A 688 -7.39 0.48 7.64
N GLY A 689 -6.99 1.01 8.79
CA GLY A 689 -7.15 2.43 9.13
C GLY A 689 -6.26 3.34 8.28
N HIS A 690 -5.04 2.89 7.99
CA HIS A 690 -4.07 3.58 7.14
C HIS A 690 -4.63 3.73 5.71
N GLU A 691 -5.04 2.63 5.07
CA GLU A 691 -5.65 2.69 3.73
C GLU A 691 -6.95 3.50 3.69
N LEU A 692 -7.77 3.44 4.74
CA LEU A 692 -8.97 4.27 4.83
C LEU A 692 -8.61 5.76 4.87
N THR A 693 -7.55 6.12 5.60
CA THR A 693 -7.11 7.50 5.78
C THR A 693 -6.51 8.08 4.50
N HIS A 694 -5.94 7.27 3.61
CA HIS A 694 -5.56 7.73 2.25
C HIS A 694 -6.74 8.29 1.45
N GLY A 695 -7.99 7.96 1.79
CA GLY A 695 -9.17 8.65 1.25
C GLY A 695 -9.28 10.12 1.65
N PHE A 696 -8.50 10.55 2.63
CA PHE A 696 -8.59 11.85 3.31
C PHE A 696 -7.21 12.48 3.55
N ASP A 697 -6.16 12.01 2.90
CA ASP A 697 -4.84 12.66 2.87
C ASP A 697 -4.76 13.75 1.78
N ASP A 698 -3.57 14.31 1.54
CA ASP A 698 -3.36 15.40 0.57
C ASP A 698 -3.77 15.03 -0.87
N GLY A 699 -3.62 13.76 -1.26
CA GLY A 699 -4.06 13.24 -2.55
C GLY A 699 -5.54 12.88 -2.55
N GLY A 700 -5.98 12.15 -1.54
CA GLY A 700 -7.32 11.59 -1.39
C GLY A 700 -8.42 12.62 -1.31
N VAL A 701 -8.22 13.72 -0.59
CA VAL A 701 -9.25 14.78 -0.43
C VAL A 701 -9.65 15.45 -1.75
N GLN A 702 -8.89 15.27 -2.82
CA GLN A 702 -9.21 15.85 -4.13
C GLN A 702 -10.30 15.06 -4.88
N TRP A 703 -10.64 13.86 -4.39
CA TRP A 703 -11.56 12.92 -5.04
C TRP A 703 -12.86 12.75 -4.25
N THR A 704 -13.97 12.68 -4.98
CA THR A 704 -15.32 12.48 -4.43
C THR A 704 -15.61 11.00 -4.15
N SER A 705 -16.77 10.71 -3.56
CA SER A 705 -17.19 9.36 -3.15
C SER A 705 -17.30 8.32 -4.28
N ASP A 706 -17.40 8.77 -5.52
CA ASP A 706 -17.48 7.96 -6.75
C ASP A 706 -16.16 7.94 -7.54
N GLY A 707 -15.09 8.56 -7.02
CA GLY A 707 -13.79 8.64 -7.69
C GLY A 707 -13.65 9.78 -8.70
N THR A 708 -14.56 10.77 -8.69
CA THR A 708 -14.42 11.96 -9.54
C THR A 708 -13.44 12.96 -8.92
N LEU A 709 -12.51 13.49 -9.73
CA LEU A 709 -11.59 14.56 -9.34
C LEU A 709 -12.32 15.89 -9.25
N ASN A 710 -12.86 16.19 -8.07
CA ASN A 710 -13.60 17.42 -7.79
C ASN A 710 -13.45 17.80 -6.31
N PRO A 711 -12.82 18.94 -5.99
CA PRO A 711 -12.71 19.43 -4.61
C PRO A 711 -14.09 19.60 -3.96
N TRP A 712 -14.27 19.08 -2.75
CA TRP A 712 -15.56 19.04 -2.03
C TRP A 712 -15.54 19.71 -0.66
N MET A 713 -14.36 20.13 -0.17
CA MET A 713 -14.26 20.90 1.07
C MET A 713 -14.65 22.37 0.85
N THR A 714 -15.32 22.96 1.83
CA THR A 714 -15.46 24.42 1.89
C THR A 714 -14.10 25.10 2.13
N ASN A 715 -14.01 26.40 1.89
CA ASN A 715 -12.78 27.16 2.14
C ASN A 715 -12.32 27.10 3.61
N SER A 716 -13.26 27.10 4.58
CA SER A 716 -12.92 27.01 6.00
C SER A 716 -12.37 25.63 6.36
N SER A 717 -13.02 24.56 5.90
CA SER A 717 -12.56 23.20 6.18
C SER A 717 -11.26 22.88 5.45
N LEU A 718 -11.05 23.41 4.25
CA LEU A 718 -9.79 23.29 3.51
C LEU A 718 -8.63 23.98 4.27
N ALA A 719 -8.85 25.19 4.81
CA ALA A 719 -7.85 25.86 5.64
C ALA A 719 -7.54 25.06 6.92
N GLY A 720 -8.57 24.46 7.54
CA GLY A 720 -8.43 23.53 8.67
C GLY A 720 -7.56 22.32 8.34
N PHE A 721 -7.86 21.65 7.22
CA PHE A 721 -7.09 20.52 6.70
C PHE A 721 -5.63 20.90 6.43
N GLN A 722 -5.40 22.03 5.74
CA GLN A 722 -4.06 22.51 5.44
C GLN A 722 -3.26 22.78 6.71
N ASN A 723 -3.86 23.37 7.75
CA ASN A 723 -3.19 23.59 9.04
C ASN A 723 -2.79 22.27 9.72
N MET A 724 -3.65 21.25 9.66
CA MET A 724 -3.36 19.92 10.18
C MET A 724 -2.19 19.28 9.41
N ALA A 725 -2.26 19.25 8.07
CA ALA A 725 -1.21 18.70 7.23
C ALA A 725 0.13 19.42 7.44
N ASP A 726 0.10 20.76 7.52
CA ASP A 726 1.26 21.59 7.83
C ASP A 726 1.96 21.20 9.13
N CYS A 727 1.19 20.80 10.15
CA CYS A 727 1.78 20.36 11.40
C CYS A 727 2.49 19.02 11.23
N VAL A 728 1.86 18.04 10.57
CA VAL A 728 2.49 16.75 10.27
C VAL A 728 3.78 16.95 9.46
N ILE A 729 3.74 17.81 8.44
CA ILE A 729 4.92 18.18 7.65
C ILE A 729 6.03 18.74 8.54
N LYS A 730 5.72 19.73 9.40
CA LYS A 730 6.70 20.39 10.28
C LYS A 730 7.24 19.47 11.36
N GLU A 731 6.45 18.52 11.84
CA GLU A 731 6.87 17.52 12.81
C GLU A 731 7.87 16.55 12.18
N TYR A 732 7.48 15.89 11.09
CA TYR A 732 8.31 14.85 10.46
C TYR A 732 9.57 15.43 9.83
N SER A 733 9.55 16.68 9.37
CA SER A 733 10.74 17.37 8.85
C SER A 733 11.85 17.58 9.89
N LYS A 734 11.59 17.35 11.19
CA LYS A 734 12.60 17.42 12.26
C LYS A 734 13.35 16.10 12.47
N PHE A 735 12.91 15.01 11.85
CA PHE A 735 13.51 13.70 12.01
C PHE A 735 14.72 13.54 11.09
N CYS A 736 15.91 13.39 11.68
CA CYS A 736 17.18 13.32 10.96
C CYS A 736 17.95 12.04 11.32
N PRO A 737 17.64 10.89 10.67
CA PRO A 737 18.28 9.62 10.98
C PRO A 737 19.74 9.54 10.52
N LEU A 738 20.15 10.42 9.59
CA LEU A 738 21.48 10.37 9.01
C LEU A 738 22.41 11.44 9.58
N PRO A 739 23.73 11.15 9.64
CA PRO A 739 24.72 12.14 10.01
C PRO A 739 24.78 13.28 8.97
N SER A 740 25.29 14.44 9.38
CA SER A 740 25.28 15.69 8.59
C SER A 740 26.12 15.67 7.32
N ASN A 741 26.89 14.60 7.06
CA ASN A 741 27.60 14.41 5.80
C ASN A 741 26.72 13.84 4.67
N TYR A 742 25.49 13.41 4.96
CA TYR A 742 24.48 13.11 3.95
C TYR A 742 23.64 14.36 3.66
N THR A 743 23.16 14.53 2.44
CA THR A 743 22.26 15.65 2.07
C THR A 743 21.27 15.17 1.02
N PRO A 744 19.96 15.03 1.36
CA PRO A 744 19.35 15.28 2.67
C PRO A 744 19.76 14.24 3.73
N ASN A 745 19.77 14.66 4.99
CA ASN A 745 19.94 13.77 6.15
C ASN A 745 18.69 13.69 7.04
N CYS A 746 17.62 14.40 6.66
CA CYS A 746 16.35 14.45 7.36
C CYS A 746 15.20 14.03 6.45
N VAL A 747 14.13 13.54 7.08
CA VAL A 747 12.87 13.19 6.43
C VAL A 747 12.30 14.44 5.75
N ASN A 748 11.87 14.30 4.51
CA ASN A 748 11.11 15.34 3.82
C ASN A 748 9.63 15.21 4.24
N GLY A 749 9.21 16.03 5.20
CA GLY A 749 7.85 15.98 5.74
C GLY A 749 6.76 16.27 4.70
N TYR A 750 7.07 17.02 3.64
CA TYR A 750 6.11 17.27 2.55
C TYR A 750 5.95 16.03 1.66
N GLN A 751 7.06 15.40 1.26
CA GLN A 751 7.03 14.17 0.47
C GLN A 751 6.33 13.03 1.20
N THR A 752 6.51 12.97 2.52
CA THR A 752 5.97 11.90 3.37
C THR A 752 4.60 12.21 3.97
N GLN A 753 4.02 13.37 3.68
CA GLN A 753 2.81 13.85 4.40
C GLN A 753 1.62 12.90 4.27
N GLY A 754 1.36 12.34 3.08
CA GLY A 754 0.20 11.46 2.86
C GLY A 754 0.29 10.20 3.71
N GLU A 755 1.45 9.53 3.69
CA GLU A 755 1.74 8.35 4.50
C GLU A 755 1.73 8.66 6.00
N ASN A 756 2.27 9.79 6.41
CA ASN A 756 2.29 10.20 7.81
C ASN A 756 0.87 10.53 8.33
N ILE A 757 0.04 11.19 7.51
CA ILE A 757 -1.38 11.43 7.83
C ILE A 757 -2.10 10.08 7.94
N ALA A 758 -1.83 9.16 7.01
CA ALA A 758 -2.42 7.82 7.00
C ALA A 758 -2.05 6.98 8.23
N ASP A 759 -0.77 6.99 8.65
CA ASP A 759 -0.33 6.33 9.89
C ASP A 759 -1.05 6.87 11.13
N ASN A 760 -1.12 8.19 11.25
CA ASN A 760 -1.74 8.87 12.39
C ASN A 760 -3.26 8.65 12.45
N GLY A 761 -3.95 8.80 11.32
CA GLY A 761 -5.39 8.52 11.24
C GLY A 761 -5.68 7.03 11.47
N GLY A 762 -4.84 6.16 10.89
CA GLY A 762 -5.01 4.73 10.94
C GLY A 762 -4.86 4.13 12.33
N ILE A 763 -3.84 4.52 13.10
CA ILE A 763 -3.65 4.01 14.46
C ILE A 763 -4.78 4.44 15.40
N HIS A 764 -5.26 5.69 15.28
CA HIS A 764 -6.38 6.19 16.07
C HIS A 764 -7.69 5.47 15.74
N ALA A 765 -7.97 5.28 14.44
CA ALA A 765 -9.14 4.52 14.01
C ALA A 765 -9.08 3.06 14.49
N ALA A 766 -7.90 2.44 14.42
CA ALA A 766 -7.66 1.07 14.87
C ALA A 766 -7.82 0.90 16.37
N PHE A 767 -7.27 1.81 17.18
CA PHE A 767 -7.40 1.73 18.62
C PHE A 767 -8.86 1.94 19.05
N ASN A 768 -9.56 2.93 18.49
CA ASN A 768 -10.97 3.18 18.78
C ASN A 768 -11.87 2.00 18.37
N ALA A 769 -11.57 1.36 17.23
CA ALA A 769 -12.29 0.17 16.76
C ALA A 769 -12.06 -1.03 17.67
N TYR A 770 -10.83 -1.24 18.12
CA TYR A 770 -10.49 -2.27 19.09
C TYR A 770 -11.19 -2.06 20.44
N ARG A 771 -11.20 -0.83 20.97
CA ARG A 771 -11.91 -0.50 22.21
C ARG A 771 -13.42 -0.72 22.07
N THR A 772 -13.99 -0.38 20.91
CA THR A 772 -15.40 -0.66 20.59
C THR A 772 -15.66 -2.17 20.53
N HIS A 773 -14.77 -2.94 19.90
CA HIS A 773 -14.86 -4.40 19.83
C HIS A 773 -14.82 -5.02 21.23
N LEU A 774 -13.90 -4.61 22.11
CA LEU A 774 -13.88 -5.08 23.50
C LEU A 774 -15.18 -4.77 24.25
N ALA A 775 -15.76 -3.59 24.05
CA ALA A 775 -17.01 -3.20 24.69
C ALA A 775 -18.22 -4.03 24.23
N LEU A 776 -18.15 -4.59 23.02
CA LEU A 776 -19.21 -5.43 22.42
C LEU A 776 -19.02 -6.92 22.71
N ASP A 777 -17.78 -7.41 22.64
CA ASP A 777 -17.46 -8.84 22.58
C ASP A 777 -16.77 -9.36 23.87
N GLY A 778 -16.38 -8.46 24.78
CA GLY A 778 -15.75 -8.79 26.07
C GLY A 778 -14.22 -8.95 25.98
N LEU A 779 -13.60 -9.23 27.13
CA LEU A 779 -12.15 -9.46 27.19
C LEU A 779 -11.79 -10.83 26.63
N GLU A 780 -10.71 -10.88 25.86
CA GLU A 780 -10.15 -12.13 25.38
C GLU A 780 -9.15 -12.73 26.36
N PRO A 781 -8.79 -14.01 26.19
CA PRO A 781 -7.72 -14.58 26.98
C PRO A 781 -6.39 -13.86 26.77
N LEU A 782 -5.59 -13.76 27.84
CA LEU A 782 -4.20 -13.34 27.71
C LEU A 782 -3.39 -14.40 26.94
N LEU A 783 -2.19 -14.01 26.51
CA LEU A 783 -1.21 -14.93 25.94
C LEU A 783 -0.87 -16.09 26.93
N PRO A 784 -0.05 -17.09 26.58
CA PRO A 784 0.40 -18.14 27.51
C PRO A 784 1.92 -18.12 27.83
N ASP A 785 2.49 -16.99 28.28
CA ASP A 785 3.88 -16.80 28.70
C ASP A 785 4.06 -15.92 29.95
N LYS A 786 4.86 -16.32 30.95
CA LYS A 786 4.96 -15.62 32.26
C LYS A 786 5.39 -14.14 32.19
N MET A 787 6.16 -13.73 31.19
CA MET A 787 6.57 -12.34 31.01
C MET A 787 5.51 -11.54 30.25
N LEU A 788 4.98 -12.12 29.16
CA LEU A 788 4.00 -11.47 28.29
C LEU A 788 2.55 -11.53 28.82
N THR A 789 2.27 -12.34 29.85
CA THR A 789 0.91 -12.62 30.36
C THR A 789 0.63 -12.20 31.78
N GLY A 790 1.67 -11.88 32.54
CA GLY A 790 1.47 -11.38 33.90
C GLY A 790 1.40 -9.86 34.00
N GLN A 791 1.89 -9.15 32.98
CA GLN A 791 2.23 -7.72 33.12
C GLN A 791 1.71 -6.83 32.00
N PHE A 792 1.46 -7.34 30.79
CA PHE A 792 0.91 -6.54 29.70
C PHE A 792 -0.60 -6.65 29.61
N THR A 793 -1.28 -5.51 29.53
CA THR A 793 -2.70 -5.43 29.20
C THR A 793 -2.90 -5.65 27.70
N HIS A 794 -4.12 -5.98 27.28
CA HIS A 794 -4.43 -6.06 25.85
C HIS A 794 -4.26 -4.70 25.13
N ASP A 795 -4.43 -3.57 25.82
CA ASP A 795 -4.12 -2.25 25.24
C ASP A 795 -2.62 -2.10 24.96
N GLN A 796 -1.76 -2.57 25.87
CA GLN A 796 -0.31 -2.59 25.63
C GLN A 796 0.06 -3.58 24.52
N LEU A 797 -0.60 -4.74 24.44
CA LEU A 797 -0.42 -5.70 23.34
C LEU A 797 -0.86 -5.12 21.99
N PHE A 798 -1.86 -4.24 21.96
CA PHE A 798 -2.23 -3.50 20.75
C PHE A 798 -1.06 -2.64 20.26
N PHE A 799 -0.47 -1.82 21.13
CA PHE A 799 0.65 -0.95 20.73
C PHE A 799 1.92 -1.75 20.41
N LEU A 800 2.15 -2.87 21.10
CA LEU A 800 3.23 -3.80 20.72
C LEU A 800 2.99 -4.42 19.35
N GLY A 801 1.77 -4.84 19.03
CA GLY A 801 1.39 -5.33 17.70
C GLY A 801 1.58 -4.26 16.62
N TYR A 802 1.18 -3.02 16.91
CA TYR A 802 1.41 -1.85 16.06
C TYR A 802 2.90 -1.64 15.76
N ALA A 803 3.76 -1.58 16.78
CA ALA A 803 5.19 -1.38 16.53
C ALA A 803 5.83 -2.58 15.82
N GLN A 804 5.33 -3.80 16.08
CA GLN A 804 5.86 -5.02 15.52
C GLN A 804 5.75 -5.11 14.00
N VAL A 805 4.68 -4.58 13.38
CA VAL A 805 4.56 -4.56 11.91
C VAL A 805 5.67 -3.73 11.23
N TRP A 806 6.30 -2.82 12.00
CA TRP A 806 7.36 -1.93 11.56
C TRP A 806 8.75 -2.40 11.99
N CYS A 807 8.87 -3.47 12.79
CA CYS A 807 10.17 -3.96 13.24
C CYS A 807 11.02 -4.41 12.05
N GLN A 808 12.18 -3.77 11.94
CA GLN A 808 13.22 -4.11 10.98
C GLN A 808 14.59 -4.04 11.62
N ALA A 809 15.52 -4.85 11.10
CA ALA A 809 16.92 -4.72 11.43
C ALA A 809 17.43 -3.32 11.04
N PRO A 810 18.39 -2.73 11.80
CA PRO A 810 18.94 -1.43 11.47
C PRO A 810 19.47 -1.35 10.03
N SER A 811 19.04 -0.31 9.32
CA SER A 811 19.47 0.01 7.97
C SER A 811 20.93 0.48 7.95
N THR A 812 21.65 0.23 6.86
CA THR A 812 22.90 0.95 6.61
C THR A 812 22.59 2.43 6.31
N ASN A 813 23.56 3.31 6.49
CA ASN A 813 23.36 4.73 6.16
C ASN A 813 23.01 4.93 4.69
N ASP A 814 23.58 4.14 3.78
CA ASP A 814 23.27 4.24 2.35
C ASP A 814 21.84 3.77 2.03
N ALA A 815 21.36 2.70 2.67
CA ALA A 815 19.99 2.24 2.50
C ALA A 815 18.98 3.25 3.07
N MET A 816 19.28 3.83 4.23
CA MET A 816 18.48 4.91 4.82
C MET A 816 18.49 6.17 3.95
N TYR A 817 19.64 6.53 3.36
CA TYR A 817 19.75 7.64 2.42
C TYR A 817 18.89 7.40 1.17
N ILE A 818 18.92 6.18 0.62
CA ILE A 818 18.02 5.79 -0.46
C ILE A 818 16.58 6.00 -0.04
N GLN A 819 16.15 5.48 1.12
CA GLN A 819 14.77 5.67 1.59
C GLN A 819 14.38 7.14 1.64
N LEU A 820 15.18 7.99 2.32
CA LEU A 820 14.89 9.43 2.44
C LEU A 820 14.75 10.15 1.10
N MET A 821 15.40 9.63 0.06
CA MET A 821 15.39 10.24 -1.26
C MET A 821 14.12 9.92 -2.03
N VAL A 822 13.55 8.73 -1.90
CA VAL A 822 12.55 8.24 -2.88
C VAL A 822 11.32 7.58 -2.29
N ASP A 823 11.38 7.14 -1.05
CA ASP A 823 10.24 6.52 -0.40
C ASP A 823 9.27 7.61 0.08
N PRO A 824 7.98 7.58 -0.31
CA PRO A 824 6.98 8.46 0.28
C PRO A 824 6.69 8.08 1.74
N HIS A 825 7.13 6.93 2.23
CA HIS A 825 6.94 6.55 3.63
C HIS A 825 8.10 7.05 4.50
N SER A 826 7.77 7.48 5.71
CA SER A 826 8.79 7.72 6.73
C SER A 826 9.51 6.41 7.10
N PRO A 827 10.79 6.46 7.52
CA PRO A 827 11.47 5.30 8.06
C PRO A 827 10.71 4.67 9.22
N SER A 828 10.73 3.34 9.34
CA SER A 828 9.90 2.56 10.28
C SER A 828 9.94 3.07 11.72
N PHE A 829 11.11 3.47 12.20
CA PHE A 829 11.28 4.08 13.52
C PHE A 829 10.40 5.33 13.70
N TYR A 830 10.36 6.21 12.70
CA TYR A 830 9.58 7.45 12.75
C TYR A 830 8.10 7.25 12.43
N ARG A 831 7.72 6.17 11.75
CA ARG A 831 6.29 5.75 11.67
C ARG A 831 5.77 5.43 13.08
N VAL A 832 6.53 4.62 13.83
CA VAL A 832 6.19 4.28 15.23
C VAL A 832 6.25 5.49 16.16
N MET A 833 7.40 6.18 16.20
CA MET A 833 7.60 7.32 17.11
C MET A 833 6.65 8.47 16.79
N GLY A 834 6.52 8.84 15.51
CA GLY A 834 5.71 9.98 15.07
C GLY A 834 4.24 9.78 15.43
N ALA A 835 3.65 8.64 15.04
CA ALA A 835 2.22 8.41 15.25
C ALA A 835 1.79 8.31 16.72
N ILE A 836 2.70 7.95 17.64
CA ILE A 836 2.41 7.87 19.08
C ILE A 836 2.66 9.22 19.79
N ARG A 837 3.44 10.14 19.19
CA ARG A 837 3.78 11.45 19.79
C ARG A 837 2.78 12.55 19.49
N VAL A 838 1.93 12.43 18.47
CA VAL A 838 1.07 13.53 18.05
C VAL A 838 0.07 13.89 19.16
N PRO A 839 0.12 15.11 19.73
CA PRO A 839 -0.84 15.52 20.74
C PRO A 839 -2.25 15.58 20.12
N THR A 840 -3.21 14.92 20.77
CA THR A 840 -4.64 14.92 20.37
C THR A 840 -5.32 16.28 20.55
N LYS A 841 -4.64 17.27 21.12
CA LYS A 841 -5.10 18.67 21.23
C LYS A 841 -4.00 19.64 20.85
N TYR A 842 -4.26 20.43 19.81
CA TYR A 842 -3.53 21.68 19.59
C TYR A 842 -3.92 22.70 20.67
N PRO A 843 -2.96 23.49 21.19
CA PRO A 843 -3.27 24.64 22.05
C PRO A 843 -4.04 25.74 21.34
#